data_AF-A0A1Y6C0S9-F1
#
_entry.id   AF-A0A1Y6C0S9-F1
#
_cell.length_a   1.000
_cell.length_b   1.000
_cell.length_c   1.000
_cell.angle_alpha   90.00
_cell.angle_beta   90.00
_cell.angle_gamma   90.00
#
_symmetry.space_group_name_H-M   'P 1'
#
loop_
_entity.id
_entity.type
_entity.pdbx_description
1 polymer ?
#
loop_
_entity_poly.entity_id
_entity_poly.type
_entity_poly.pdbx_seq_one_letter_code
_entity_poly.pdbx_strand_id
1 'polypeptide(L)'
;MIYKFLLKMACLNLMRSPKRSVITVMSICVGVLGSLVFYGYMQYTYWGLSENFARSGNGHVQIARSSWFGSSTPEKERSEIRDLSEIETHILEDPALAKLIEGSSLKRTFSGVIGTGEGSTVFVADAVDPEGQISLSSWSPVNLGENIIEEEPYGVVIGRRMAERLELAIGDSASLLVSTDDGRMNAIDVSILGLLESRSRDIEAVRLIIPFSTAIASLQSKQADYLALSLYDTETTDLAIIKLQRIMEQYPGFQAKPWHEVADFYLGVKNLNDRLFLIFLVILSLVSLLAMSNTIHMSIMERNDEIGILRSIGIFRRFISFLFIHETVILALVGCTVGAGLALTIAGGIDLIGGIPMPPPPGANKGYNLKLFIDWKGVAIVMSITLFSAALASVFPVRTASRRKIIDLLLKTAVILCAIVPAIGISSESQDLDGKELLQKINSQFPYPKDIPFLAEVEFQHLIDGKEKSKVVYRSASQGYNKIAVAVSGAKRQRMAVLRTTKGVWIQKEGSRLQLRISPTQRIVGEASIGDILDVRFNGVDYQVKSLSRKNGVSFLELKGVGREASYGSIVLEFDEQSSQLKEIQYFALSGKMIKKGLPIYLDKDRILDGITVVDAINPKRQTKVSFLGVRPVKEWPLSFYAKAKLSRSTKKIIKEQVR
;
A
#
# COMPACT_ATOMS: atom_id res chain seq x y z
N MET A 1 -38.15 -10.67 1.82
CA MET A 1 -38.00 -11.31 0.49
C MET A 1 -36.90 -10.65 -0.36
N ILE A 2 -36.90 -9.31 -0.51
CA ILE A 2 -35.93 -8.54 -1.34
C ILE A 2 -34.46 -8.72 -0.90
N TYR A 3 -34.16 -8.69 0.40
CA TYR A 3 -32.79 -8.89 0.91
C TYR A 3 -32.22 -10.28 0.59
N LYS A 4 -33.01 -11.35 0.79
CA LYS A 4 -32.60 -12.72 0.42
C LYS A 4 -32.33 -12.84 -1.07
N PHE A 5 -33.13 -12.17 -1.91
CA PHE A 5 -32.92 -12.15 -3.35
C PHE A 5 -31.63 -11.43 -3.74
N LEU A 6 -31.36 -10.25 -3.17
CA LEU A 6 -30.11 -9.49 -3.40
C LEU A 6 -28.87 -10.30 -3.00
N LEU A 7 -28.90 -10.94 -1.84
CA LEU A 7 -27.79 -11.76 -1.35
C LEU A 7 -27.53 -12.97 -2.24
N LYS A 8 -28.59 -13.66 -2.68
CA LYS A 8 -28.49 -14.80 -3.61
C LYS A 8 -27.91 -14.37 -4.96
N MET A 9 -28.39 -13.26 -5.51
CA MET A 9 -27.89 -12.72 -6.79
C MET A 9 -26.43 -12.28 -6.67
N ALA A 10 -26.04 -11.63 -5.58
CA ALA A 10 -24.65 -11.25 -5.35
C ALA A 10 -23.73 -12.49 -5.28
N CYS A 11 -24.13 -13.55 -4.56
CA CYS A 11 -23.34 -14.77 -4.47
C CYS A 11 -23.18 -15.47 -5.83
N LEU A 12 -24.27 -15.62 -6.60
CA LEU A 12 -24.23 -16.21 -7.94
C LEU A 12 -23.33 -15.39 -8.89
N ASN A 13 -23.39 -14.07 -8.79
CA ASN A 13 -22.56 -13.16 -9.57
C ASN A 13 -21.06 -13.35 -9.28
N LEU A 14 -20.68 -13.54 -8.01
CA LEU A 14 -19.29 -13.79 -7.62
C LEU A 14 -18.75 -15.11 -8.19
N MET A 15 -19.58 -16.14 -8.23
CA MET A 15 -19.22 -17.47 -8.74
C MET A 15 -19.05 -17.48 -10.27
N ARG A 16 -19.67 -16.56 -11.00
CA ARG A 16 -19.58 -16.46 -12.46
C ARG A 16 -18.20 -16.01 -12.96
N SER A 17 -17.42 -15.31 -12.12
CA SER A 17 -16.07 -14.83 -12.47
C SER A 17 -15.04 -15.14 -11.37
N PRO A 18 -14.71 -16.43 -11.14
CA PRO A 18 -13.98 -16.87 -9.95
C PRO A 18 -12.57 -16.27 -9.84
N LYS A 19 -11.86 -16.12 -10.97
CA LYS A 19 -10.50 -15.58 -10.98
C LYS A 19 -10.41 -14.18 -10.38
N ARG A 20 -11.42 -13.34 -10.59
CA ARG A 20 -11.43 -11.95 -10.09
C ARG A 20 -11.77 -11.90 -8.61
N SER A 21 -12.85 -12.60 -8.24
CA SER A 21 -13.28 -12.75 -6.87
C SER A 21 -12.12 -13.25 -5.99
N VAL A 22 -11.34 -14.22 -6.47
CA VAL A 22 -10.14 -14.73 -5.78
C VAL A 22 -9.05 -13.67 -5.62
N ILE A 23 -8.72 -12.89 -6.66
CA ILE A 23 -7.70 -11.83 -6.56
C ILE A 23 -8.09 -10.77 -5.52
N THR A 24 -9.36 -10.38 -5.48
CA THR A 24 -9.88 -9.41 -4.52
C THR A 24 -9.87 -9.97 -3.10
N VAL A 25 -10.34 -11.21 -2.91
CA VAL A 25 -10.29 -11.91 -1.62
C VAL A 25 -8.85 -12.04 -1.14
N MET A 26 -7.89 -12.39 -2.00
CA MET A 26 -6.47 -12.48 -1.66
C MET A 26 -5.90 -11.13 -1.22
N SER A 27 -6.26 -10.04 -1.90
CA SER A 27 -5.80 -8.69 -1.53
C SER A 27 -6.30 -8.27 -0.16
N ILE A 28 -7.59 -8.52 0.13
CA ILE A 28 -8.20 -8.26 1.45
C ILE A 28 -7.57 -9.15 2.52
N CYS A 29 -7.37 -10.43 2.20
CA CYS A 29 -6.77 -11.42 3.07
C CYS A 29 -5.35 -10.99 3.50
N VAL A 30 -4.52 -10.54 2.56
CA VAL A 30 -3.15 -10.06 2.87
C VAL A 30 -3.19 -8.82 3.76
N GLY A 31 -4.12 -7.88 3.51
CA GLY A 31 -4.31 -6.71 4.36
C GLY A 31 -4.69 -7.08 5.79
N VAL A 32 -5.72 -7.92 5.95
CA VAL A 32 -6.20 -8.36 7.27
C VAL A 32 -5.14 -9.19 8.01
N LEU A 33 -4.48 -10.11 7.31
CA LEU A 33 -3.40 -10.93 7.87
C LEU A 33 -2.26 -10.04 8.35
N GLY A 34 -1.79 -9.10 7.53
CA GLY A 34 -0.71 -8.18 7.89
C GLY A 34 -1.09 -7.31 9.10
N SER A 35 -2.31 -6.78 9.12
CA SER A 35 -2.81 -5.99 10.26
C SER A 35 -2.90 -6.79 11.54
N LEU A 36 -3.36 -8.05 11.50
CA LEU A 36 -3.51 -8.89 12.69
C LEU A 36 -2.17 -9.42 13.20
N VAL A 37 -1.25 -9.79 12.32
CA VAL A 37 0.11 -10.19 12.72
C VAL A 37 0.83 -9.02 13.39
N PHE A 38 0.74 -7.83 12.81
CA PHE A 38 1.35 -6.64 13.40
C PHE A 38 0.68 -6.25 14.74
N TYR A 39 -0.66 -6.33 14.81
CA TYR A 39 -1.38 -6.16 16.07
C TYR A 39 -0.92 -7.16 17.14
N GLY A 40 -0.80 -8.44 16.79
CA GLY A 40 -0.38 -9.48 17.73
C GLY A 40 1.05 -9.31 18.23
N TYR A 41 1.94 -8.81 17.37
CA TYR A 41 3.30 -8.41 17.74
C TYR A 41 3.29 -7.24 18.75
N MET A 42 2.44 -6.23 18.51
CA MET A 42 2.28 -5.10 19.43
C MET A 42 1.74 -5.54 20.79
N GLN A 43 0.71 -6.37 20.82
CA GLN A 43 0.16 -6.89 22.08
C GLN A 43 1.17 -7.71 22.87
N TYR A 44 1.94 -8.58 22.20
CA TYR A 44 3.03 -9.31 22.85
C TYR A 44 4.09 -8.37 23.41
N THR A 45 4.45 -7.33 22.66
CA THR A 45 5.41 -6.31 23.12
C THR A 45 4.89 -5.56 24.33
N TYR A 46 3.62 -5.15 24.34
CA TYR A 46 3.01 -4.45 25.47
C TYR A 46 2.91 -5.34 26.70
N TRP A 47 2.48 -6.59 26.54
CA TRP A 47 2.49 -7.58 27.62
C TRP A 47 3.90 -7.75 28.17
N GLY A 48 4.89 -7.99 27.30
CA GLY A 48 6.28 -8.15 27.72
C GLY A 48 6.84 -6.93 28.45
N LEU A 49 6.53 -5.71 27.99
CA LEU A 49 6.95 -4.48 28.69
C LEU A 49 6.23 -4.31 30.03
N SER A 50 4.94 -4.63 30.10
CA SER A 50 4.18 -4.57 31.36
C SER A 50 4.76 -5.52 32.40
N GLU A 51 5.06 -6.74 31.97
CA GLU A 51 5.56 -7.79 32.85
C GLU A 51 6.98 -7.48 33.31
N ASN A 52 7.83 -7.00 32.40
CA ASN A 52 9.17 -6.54 32.76
C ASN A 52 9.11 -5.35 33.72
N PHE A 53 8.16 -4.41 33.57
CA PHE A 53 8.06 -3.27 34.48
C PHE A 53 7.62 -3.73 35.88
N ALA A 54 6.51 -4.48 35.98
CA ALA A 54 5.95 -4.90 37.26
C ALA A 54 6.90 -5.83 38.04
N ARG A 55 7.44 -6.86 37.38
CA ARG A 55 8.29 -7.89 38.02
C ARG A 55 9.78 -7.59 38.07
N SER A 56 10.22 -6.41 37.61
CA SER A 56 11.60 -5.94 37.85
C SER A 56 11.78 -5.30 39.23
N GLY A 57 10.82 -5.52 40.14
CA GLY A 57 10.82 -4.98 41.50
C GLY A 57 10.04 -3.67 41.67
N ASN A 58 9.33 -3.17 40.66
CA ASN A 58 8.53 -1.94 40.77
C ASN A 58 7.10 -2.20 41.26
N GLY A 59 6.64 -3.46 41.20
CA GLY A 59 5.28 -3.88 41.54
C GLY A 59 4.24 -3.53 40.47
N HIS A 60 3.08 -4.18 40.57
CA HIS A 60 1.90 -3.87 39.76
C HIS A 60 1.17 -2.62 40.25
N VAL A 61 1.29 -2.32 41.55
CA VAL A 61 0.73 -1.12 42.19
C VAL A 61 1.80 -0.45 43.02
N GLN A 62 1.86 0.88 42.97
CA GLN A 62 2.72 1.71 43.80
C GLN A 62 1.88 2.59 44.71
N ILE A 63 2.22 2.60 46.00
CA ILE A 63 1.58 3.43 47.02
C ILE A 63 2.59 4.43 47.55
N ALA A 64 2.28 5.71 47.46
CA ALA A 64 3.12 6.80 47.96
C ALA A 64 2.30 8.05 48.26
N ARG A 65 2.94 9.06 48.85
CA ARG A 65 2.35 10.40 48.93
C ARG A 65 1.94 10.91 47.55
N SER A 66 0.81 11.61 47.46
CA SER A 66 0.27 12.07 46.18
C SER A 66 1.26 12.96 45.39
N SER A 67 2.11 13.71 46.08
CA SER A 67 3.17 14.55 45.50
C SER A 67 4.30 13.75 44.83
N TRP A 68 4.50 12.48 45.20
CA TRP A 68 5.54 11.62 44.61
C TRP A 68 5.32 11.34 43.11
N PHE A 69 4.06 11.16 42.71
CA PHE A 69 3.69 10.79 41.35
C PHE A 69 3.56 11.99 40.39
N GLY A 70 3.85 13.22 40.83
CA GLY A 70 3.78 14.43 40.01
C GLY A 70 4.96 14.56 39.05
N SER A 71 4.70 15.00 37.81
CA SER A 71 5.69 15.12 36.73
C SER A 71 6.40 16.48 36.68
N SER A 72 6.17 17.40 37.62
CA SER A 72 6.61 18.81 37.46
C SER A 72 6.77 19.65 38.74
N THR A 73 6.67 19.08 39.95
CA THR A 73 6.83 19.86 41.20
C THR A 73 8.30 19.88 41.67
N PRO A 74 8.79 21.01 42.23
CA PRO A 74 10.17 21.12 42.71
C PRO A 74 10.52 20.19 43.89
N GLU A 75 9.53 19.71 44.63
CA GLU A 75 9.73 18.86 45.81
C GLU A 75 8.81 17.64 45.72
N LYS A 76 9.36 16.50 45.28
CA LYS A 76 8.72 15.20 45.51
C LYS A 76 8.86 14.88 47.00
N GLU A 77 7.78 14.98 47.76
CA GLU A 77 7.81 14.59 49.16
C GLU A 77 7.88 13.06 49.25
N ARG A 78 8.86 12.58 50.00
CA ARG A 78 9.04 11.16 50.29
C ARG A 78 8.15 10.75 51.46
N SER A 79 7.81 9.48 51.52
CA SER A 79 6.94 8.95 52.57
C SER A 79 7.80 8.49 53.76
N GLU A 80 7.32 8.66 54.99
CA GLU A 80 7.96 8.00 56.12
C GLU A 80 7.76 6.49 56.02
N ILE A 81 8.80 5.72 56.33
CA ILE A 81 8.74 4.25 56.31
C ILE A 81 7.60 3.76 57.22
N ARG A 82 7.45 4.39 58.39
CA ARG A 82 6.42 4.03 59.38
C ARG A 82 5.01 4.11 58.79
N ASP A 83 4.69 5.20 58.08
CA ASP A 83 3.39 5.40 57.45
C ASP A 83 3.11 4.29 56.42
N LEU A 84 4.09 3.98 55.58
CA LEU A 84 3.95 2.95 54.55
C LEU A 84 3.84 1.54 55.12
N SER A 85 4.58 1.22 56.19
CA SER A 85 4.47 -0.08 56.88
C SER A 85 3.12 -0.25 57.58
N GLU A 86 2.53 0.83 58.12
CA GLU A 86 1.17 0.80 58.67
C GLU A 86 0.13 0.52 57.57
N ILE A 87 0.26 1.19 56.42
CA ILE A 87 -0.59 0.97 55.24
C ILE A 87 -0.43 -0.47 54.71
N GLU A 88 0.80 -0.97 54.62
CA GLU A 88 1.10 -2.34 54.18
C GLU A 88 0.41 -3.37 55.07
N THR A 89 0.52 -3.22 56.40
CA THR A 89 -0.12 -4.13 57.37
C THR A 89 -1.63 -4.16 57.17
N HIS A 90 -2.27 -3.00 57.04
CA HIS A 90 -3.71 -2.90 56.79
C HIS A 90 -4.12 -3.56 55.46
N ILE A 91 -3.33 -3.41 54.40
CA ILE A 91 -3.60 -4.03 53.10
C ILE A 91 -3.51 -5.56 53.18
N LEU A 92 -2.52 -6.08 53.91
CA LEU A 92 -2.32 -7.52 54.09
C LEU A 92 -3.35 -8.16 55.03
N GLU A 93 -3.94 -7.39 55.95
CA GLU A 93 -5.04 -7.83 56.81
C GLU A 93 -6.39 -7.94 56.07
N ASP A 94 -6.60 -7.21 54.95
CA ASP A 94 -7.81 -7.31 54.14
C ASP A 94 -7.84 -8.66 53.38
N PRO A 95 -8.76 -9.59 53.69
CA PRO A 95 -8.80 -10.91 53.08
C PRO A 95 -9.05 -10.90 51.57
N ALA A 96 -9.64 -9.81 51.05
CA ALA A 96 -9.95 -9.65 49.64
C ALA A 96 -8.76 -9.12 48.84
N LEU A 97 -7.80 -8.44 49.47
CA LEU A 97 -6.56 -7.95 48.87
C LEU A 97 -5.42 -8.94 49.05
N ALA A 98 -5.31 -9.57 50.23
CA ALA A 98 -4.31 -10.60 50.52
C ALA A 98 -4.31 -11.76 49.51
N LYS A 99 -5.48 -12.11 48.94
CA LYS A 99 -5.59 -13.13 47.88
C LYS A 99 -5.05 -12.71 46.52
N LEU A 100 -4.91 -11.41 46.27
CA LEU A 100 -4.45 -10.86 44.99
C LEU A 100 -2.95 -10.58 45.02
N ILE A 101 -2.40 -10.30 46.20
CA ILE A 101 -1.02 -9.86 46.40
C ILE A 101 -0.10 -11.09 46.52
N GLU A 102 0.90 -11.15 45.64
CA GLU A 102 1.99 -12.12 45.70
C GLU A 102 3.05 -11.69 46.73
N GLY A 103 3.26 -10.38 46.87
CA GLY A 103 4.17 -9.83 47.87
C GLY A 103 4.24 -8.31 47.82
N SER A 104 4.94 -7.74 48.79
CA SER A 104 5.12 -6.29 48.96
C SER A 104 6.56 -5.97 49.36
N SER A 105 7.03 -4.78 49.00
CA SER A 105 8.35 -4.29 49.39
C SER A 105 8.37 -2.77 49.38
N LEU A 106 8.96 -2.19 50.41
CA LEU A 106 9.36 -0.79 50.39
C LEU A 106 10.46 -0.56 49.36
N LYS A 107 10.41 0.60 48.70
CA LYS A 107 11.36 0.98 47.65
C LYS A 107 11.95 2.35 47.92
N ARG A 108 13.25 2.45 47.68
CA ARG A 108 13.99 3.71 47.73
C ARG A 108 15.09 3.68 46.68
N THR A 109 15.05 4.61 45.73
CA THR A 109 16.04 4.73 44.66
C THR A 109 16.91 5.97 44.89
N PHE A 110 18.22 5.80 44.79
CA PHE A 110 19.19 6.89 44.93
C PHE A 110 20.43 6.61 44.09
N SER A 111 21.23 7.64 43.84
CA SER A 111 22.47 7.50 43.07
C SER A 111 23.67 7.89 43.92
N GLY A 112 24.81 7.30 43.61
CA GLY A 112 26.06 7.60 44.28
C GLY A 112 27.27 7.19 43.45
N VAL A 113 28.43 7.25 44.06
CA VAL A 113 29.68 6.77 43.48
C VAL A 113 30.13 5.55 44.26
N ILE A 114 30.39 4.46 43.56
CA ILE A 114 31.02 3.26 44.12
C ILE A 114 32.46 3.25 43.65
N GLY A 115 33.38 3.01 44.57
CA GLY A 115 34.80 2.98 44.25
C GLY A 115 35.57 1.96 45.05
N THR A 116 36.64 1.50 44.43
CA THR A 116 37.79 0.87 45.07
C THR A 116 38.93 1.90 45.13
N GLY A 117 40.03 1.57 45.81
CA GLY A 117 41.21 2.45 45.83
C GLY A 117 41.80 2.74 44.43
N GLU A 118 41.43 1.96 43.42
CA GLU A 118 42.00 2.01 42.07
C GLU A 118 41.06 2.59 41.01
N GLY A 119 39.73 2.60 41.26
CA GLY A 119 38.75 3.09 40.30
C GLY A 119 37.40 3.41 40.92
N SER A 120 36.63 4.29 40.26
CA SER A 120 35.26 4.62 40.69
C SER A 120 34.30 4.73 39.51
N THR A 121 33.03 4.46 39.76
CA THR A 121 31.93 4.63 38.81
C THR A 121 30.67 5.08 39.53
N VAL A 122 29.74 5.66 38.78
CA VAL A 122 28.42 6.01 39.30
C VAL A 122 27.55 4.75 39.39
N PHE A 123 26.75 4.67 40.44
CA PHE A 123 25.69 3.67 40.57
C PHE A 123 24.32 4.33 40.74
N VAL A 124 23.29 3.57 40.42
CA VAL A 124 21.89 3.81 40.78
C VAL A 124 21.45 2.62 41.62
N ALA A 125 21.20 2.88 42.91
CA ALA A 125 20.82 1.87 43.88
C ALA A 125 19.30 1.77 43.98
N ASP A 126 18.80 0.54 43.97
CA ASP A 126 17.45 0.20 44.39
C ASP A 126 17.52 -0.44 45.77
N ALA A 127 17.06 0.28 46.78
CA ALA A 127 16.92 -0.26 48.12
C ALA A 127 15.63 -1.08 48.22
N VAL A 128 15.77 -2.30 48.73
CA VAL A 128 14.70 -3.29 48.77
C VAL A 128 14.71 -4.05 50.09
N ASP A 129 13.56 -4.57 50.48
CA ASP A 129 13.48 -5.58 51.52
C ASP A 129 13.89 -6.94 50.91
N PRO A 130 14.88 -7.67 51.46
CA PRO A 130 15.30 -8.96 50.91
C PRO A 130 14.16 -9.97 50.71
N GLU A 131 13.28 -10.12 51.70
CA GLU A 131 12.15 -11.07 51.61
C GLU A 131 11.11 -10.61 50.58
N GLY A 132 10.76 -9.32 50.65
CA GLY A 132 9.86 -8.68 49.68
C GLY A 132 10.40 -8.76 48.26
N GLN A 133 11.69 -8.49 48.04
CA GLN A 133 12.31 -8.52 46.72
C GLN A 133 12.29 -9.93 46.09
N ILE A 134 12.48 -10.99 46.88
CA ILE A 134 12.40 -12.37 46.38
C ILE A 134 10.98 -12.66 45.85
N SER A 135 9.94 -12.21 46.57
CA SER A 135 8.56 -12.32 46.11
C SER A 135 8.25 -11.45 44.87
N LEU A 136 8.85 -10.26 44.76
CA LEU A 136 8.65 -9.34 43.62
C LEU A 136 9.48 -9.69 42.37
N SER A 137 10.57 -10.46 42.49
CA SER A 137 11.53 -10.73 41.40
C SER A 137 11.57 -12.18 40.93
N SER A 138 10.58 -12.99 41.33
CA SER A 138 10.43 -14.43 41.06
C SER A 138 10.60 -14.87 39.58
N TRP A 139 10.53 -13.96 38.60
CA TRP A 139 10.72 -14.23 37.16
C TRP A 139 12.04 -13.77 36.54
N SER A 140 12.89 -13.04 37.26
CA SER A 140 14.24 -12.74 36.79
C SER A 140 15.21 -13.70 37.47
N PRO A 141 15.93 -14.58 36.74
CA PRO A 141 17.05 -15.33 37.30
C PRO A 141 18.19 -14.34 37.52
N VAL A 142 18.01 -13.46 38.49
CA VAL A 142 19.13 -12.85 39.16
C VAL A 142 19.73 -14.00 39.94
N ASN A 143 20.95 -14.42 39.59
CA ASN A 143 21.79 -15.16 40.54
C ASN A 143 22.14 -14.17 41.66
N LEU A 144 21.12 -13.83 42.46
CA LEU A 144 21.28 -13.39 43.83
C LEU A 144 22.05 -14.57 44.41
N GLY A 145 23.33 -14.37 44.75
CA GLY A 145 24.09 -15.42 45.41
C GLY A 145 23.23 -16.00 46.54
N GLU A 146 23.34 -17.29 46.80
CA GLU A 146 22.52 -18.03 47.78
C GLU A 146 22.49 -17.40 49.19
N ASN A 147 23.27 -16.33 49.43
CA ASN A 147 23.54 -15.67 50.72
C ASN A 147 22.94 -14.26 50.91
N ILE A 148 22.01 -13.75 50.09
CA ILE A 148 21.32 -12.48 50.42
C ILE A 148 20.29 -12.65 51.55
N ILE A 149 20.00 -13.91 51.89
CA ILE A 149 19.06 -14.30 52.92
C ILE A 149 19.72 -14.05 54.30
N GLU A 150 19.63 -12.78 54.72
CA GLU A 150 19.53 -12.30 56.11
C GLU A 150 20.77 -11.93 56.97
N GLU A 151 22.04 -12.25 56.67
CA GLU A 151 23.07 -12.14 57.74
C GLU A 151 24.31 -11.22 57.54
N GLU A 152 24.44 -10.48 56.43
CA GLU A 152 25.59 -9.55 56.27
C GLU A 152 25.13 -8.08 56.26
N PRO A 153 25.31 -7.33 57.37
CA PRO A 153 25.15 -5.88 57.38
C PRO A 153 26.02 -5.28 56.27
N TYR A 154 25.47 -4.36 55.48
CA TYR A 154 26.18 -3.69 54.37
C TYR A 154 26.48 -4.58 53.14
N GLY A 155 25.87 -5.76 53.02
CA GLY A 155 25.96 -6.55 51.79
C GLY A 155 25.19 -5.94 50.61
N VAL A 156 25.78 -5.92 49.41
CA VAL A 156 25.16 -5.37 48.19
C VAL A 156 25.30 -6.31 46.99
N VAL A 157 24.39 -6.17 46.03
CA VAL A 157 24.49 -6.83 44.72
C VAL A 157 24.75 -5.78 43.66
N ILE A 158 25.78 -5.97 42.86
CA ILE A 158 26.14 -5.04 41.78
C ILE A 158 25.95 -5.68 40.42
N GLY A 159 25.68 -4.88 39.39
CA GLY A 159 25.64 -5.38 38.02
C GLY A 159 26.97 -5.99 37.58
N ARG A 160 26.92 -7.09 36.80
CA ARG A 160 28.13 -7.79 36.34
C ARG A 160 29.14 -6.88 35.66
N ARG A 161 28.69 -5.98 34.79
CA ARG A 161 29.57 -5.04 34.08
C ARG A 161 30.18 -3.99 35.00
N MET A 162 29.48 -3.59 36.05
CA MET A 162 30.04 -2.71 37.08
C MET A 162 31.16 -3.44 37.82
N ALA A 163 30.95 -4.70 38.19
CA ALA A 163 31.95 -5.54 38.85
C ALA A 163 33.19 -5.73 37.97
N GLU A 164 33.02 -6.09 36.70
CA GLU A 164 34.11 -6.22 35.72
C GLU A 164 34.92 -4.93 35.56
N ARG A 165 34.25 -3.76 35.59
CA ARG A 165 34.91 -2.45 35.43
C ARG A 165 35.72 -2.04 36.65
N LEU A 166 35.26 -2.42 37.84
CA LEU A 166 35.94 -2.12 39.11
C LEU A 166 36.86 -3.27 39.56
N GLU A 167 36.97 -4.33 38.77
CA GLU A 167 37.72 -5.55 39.08
C GLU A 167 37.29 -6.19 40.41
N LEU A 168 35.99 -6.12 40.71
CA LEU A 168 35.38 -6.66 41.93
C LEU A 168 34.82 -8.08 41.69
N ALA A 169 35.07 -8.98 42.63
CA ALA A 169 34.49 -10.30 42.73
C ALA A 169 33.51 -10.41 43.91
N ILE A 170 32.75 -11.52 43.96
CA ILE A 170 31.90 -11.84 45.12
C ILE A 170 32.80 -12.07 46.34
N GLY A 171 32.51 -11.39 47.45
CA GLY A 171 33.30 -11.38 48.68
C GLY A 171 34.20 -10.15 48.84
N ASP A 172 34.42 -9.38 47.77
CA ASP A 172 35.22 -8.16 47.85
C ASP A 172 34.46 -7.02 48.53
N SER A 173 35.19 -6.01 49.00
CA SER A 173 34.62 -4.80 49.61
C SER A 173 34.80 -3.58 48.72
N ALA A 174 33.80 -2.69 48.71
CA ALA A 174 33.84 -1.42 48.00
C ALA A 174 33.29 -0.30 48.89
N SER A 175 33.65 0.95 48.60
CA SER A 175 33.12 2.10 49.33
C SER A 175 32.05 2.79 48.51
N LEU A 176 30.86 2.97 49.09
CA LEU A 176 29.76 3.75 48.53
C LEU A 176 29.80 5.17 49.08
N LEU A 177 29.87 6.13 48.18
CA LEU A 177 29.80 7.55 48.48
C LEU A 177 28.47 8.10 47.98
N VAL A 178 27.62 8.50 48.92
CA VAL A 178 26.25 8.96 48.68
C VAL A 178 26.01 10.33 49.31
N SER A 179 25.05 11.08 48.77
CA SER A 179 24.53 12.27 49.42
C SER A 179 23.32 11.89 50.27
N THR A 180 23.38 12.19 51.56
CA THR A 180 22.26 12.08 52.49
C THR A 180 21.14 13.05 52.11
N ASP A 181 19.94 12.84 52.64
CA ASP A 181 18.79 13.71 52.36
C ASP A 181 19.02 15.17 52.83
N ASP A 182 19.88 15.37 53.83
CA ASP A 182 20.31 16.70 54.32
C ASP A 182 21.45 17.31 53.49
N GLY A 183 21.83 16.69 52.37
CA GLY A 183 22.88 17.16 51.45
C GLY A 183 24.32 16.90 51.91
N ARG A 184 24.51 16.20 53.03
CA ARG A 184 25.85 15.81 53.51
C ARG A 184 26.35 14.59 52.74
N MET A 185 27.65 14.50 52.54
CA MET A 185 28.27 13.30 51.97
C MET A 185 28.43 12.25 53.06
N ASN A 186 28.04 11.01 52.76
CA ASN A 186 28.28 9.85 53.61
C ASN A 186 29.03 8.80 52.78
N ALA A 187 30.02 8.17 53.40
CA ALA A 187 30.80 7.09 52.82
C ALA A 187 30.60 5.85 53.67
N ILE A 188 30.27 4.73 53.04
CA ILE A 188 30.00 3.47 53.73
C ILE A 188 30.62 2.32 52.97
N ASP A 189 31.33 1.46 53.69
CA ASP A 189 31.94 0.28 53.09
C ASP A 189 30.91 -0.85 53.04
N VAL A 190 30.85 -1.51 51.88
CA VAL A 190 29.89 -2.57 51.57
C VAL A 190 30.61 -3.80 51.05
N SER A 191 30.05 -4.98 51.32
CA SER A 191 30.54 -6.25 50.80
C SER A 191 29.74 -6.68 49.57
N ILE A 192 30.41 -7.17 48.52
CA ILE A 192 29.75 -7.64 47.31
C ILE A 192 29.26 -9.07 47.51
N LEU A 193 27.95 -9.26 47.71
CA LEU A 193 27.34 -10.57 47.96
C LEU A 193 26.90 -11.28 46.68
N GLY A 194 26.71 -10.54 45.59
CA GLY A 194 26.22 -11.12 44.35
C GLY A 194 26.38 -10.22 43.14
N LEU A 195 26.20 -10.83 41.96
CA LEU A 195 26.27 -10.17 40.68
C LEU A 195 24.93 -10.23 39.96
N LEU A 196 24.36 -9.05 39.69
CA LEU A 196 23.14 -8.91 38.91
C LEU A 196 23.45 -9.11 37.43
N GLU A 197 22.87 -10.15 36.85
CA GLU A 197 22.70 -10.29 35.40
C GLU A 197 21.41 -9.60 34.97
N SER A 198 21.50 -8.71 33.99
CA SER A 198 20.34 -8.08 33.37
C SER A 198 20.36 -8.30 31.87
N ARG A 199 19.18 -8.24 31.25
CA ARG A 199 19.12 -8.27 29.79
C ARG A 199 19.77 -7.05 29.17
N SER A 200 20.00 -5.94 29.89
CA SER A 200 20.58 -4.70 29.36
C SER A 200 21.97 -4.38 29.92
N ARG A 201 22.95 -4.16 29.03
CA ARG A 201 24.34 -3.79 29.38
C ARG A 201 24.43 -2.46 30.11
N ASP A 202 23.63 -1.50 29.68
CA ASP A 202 23.64 -0.17 30.27
C ASP A 202 23.10 -0.20 31.70
N ILE A 203 22.12 -1.09 31.96
CA ILE A 203 21.60 -1.34 33.32
C ILE A 203 22.65 -2.06 34.17
N GLU A 204 23.33 -3.10 33.65
CA GLU A 204 24.39 -3.82 34.39
C GLU A 204 25.59 -2.94 34.75
N ALA A 205 25.83 -1.86 34.01
CA ALA A 205 26.96 -0.98 34.25
C ALA A 205 26.75 -0.02 35.44
N VAL A 206 25.50 0.20 35.86
CA VAL A 206 25.16 1.22 36.87
C VAL A 206 24.24 0.71 37.99
N ARG A 207 23.52 -0.40 37.82
CA ARG A 207 22.53 -0.83 38.81
C ARG A 207 23.17 -1.54 40.01
N LEU A 208 22.71 -1.18 41.20
CA LEU A 208 23.08 -1.75 42.48
C LEU A 208 21.80 -2.09 43.26
N ILE A 209 21.72 -3.24 43.90
CA ILE A 209 20.63 -3.61 44.82
C ILE A 209 21.20 -3.61 46.24
N ILE A 210 20.53 -2.92 47.14
CA ILE A 210 20.98 -2.72 48.52
C ILE A 210 19.85 -3.06 49.50
N PRO A 211 20.13 -3.72 50.64
CA PRO A 211 19.14 -3.89 51.68
C PRO A 211 18.62 -2.54 52.18
N PHE A 212 17.33 -2.49 52.50
CA PHE A 212 16.69 -1.25 52.97
C PHE A 212 17.33 -0.72 54.26
N SER A 213 17.76 -1.61 55.16
CA SER A 213 18.51 -1.28 56.38
C SER A 213 19.83 -0.55 56.08
N THR A 214 20.58 -1.04 55.09
CA THR A 214 21.81 -0.42 54.62
C THR A 214 21.54 0.95 54.00
N ALA A 215 20.48 1.08 53.19
CA ALA A 215 20.10 2.37 52.60
C ALA A 215 19.74 3.43 53.66
N ILE A 216 19.06 3.06 54.75
CA ILE A 216 18.79 3.95 55.88
C ILE A 216 20.11 4.44 56.49
N ALA A 217 21.09 3.55 56.68
CA ALA A 217 22.40 3.92 57.22
C ALA A 217 23.21 4.80 56.24
N SER A 218 23.14 4.51 54.93
CA SER A 218 23.84 5.28 53.89
C SER A 218 23.26 6.68 53.73
N LEU A 219 21.93 6.80 53.68
CA LEU A 219 21.22 8.08 53.45
C LEU A 219 20.96 8.86 54.74
N GLN A 220 21.14 8.23 55.91
CA GLN A 220 20.76 8.76 57.23
C GLN A 220 19.30 9.22 57.29
N SER A 221 18.42 8.48 56.60
CA SER A 221 17.01 8.85 56.40
C SER A 221 16.09 7.66 56.60
N LYS A 222 14.95 7.89 57.25
CA LYS A 222 13.88 6.91 57.45
C LYS A 222 12.72 7.12 56.46
N GLN A 223 13.05 7.57 55.27
CA GLN A 223 12.09 7.83 54.20
C GLN A 223 12.19 6.78 53.10
N ALA A 224 11.04 6.43 52.53
CA ALA A 224 10.92 5.60 51.35
C ALA A 224 10.24 6.40 50.22
N ASP A 225 10.49 5.97 49.00
CA ASP A 225 9.91 6.61 47.82
C ASP A 225 8.47 6.13 47.61
N TYR A 226 8.26 4.81 47.66
CA TYR A 226 6.95 4.18 47.54
C TYR A 226 6.95 2.75 48.11
N LEU A 227 5.77 2.23 48.41
CA LEU A 227 5.51 0.81 48.66
C LEU A 227 5.09 0.15 47.34
N ALA A 228 5.82 -0.88 46.92
CA ALA A 228 5.50 -1.68 45.74
C ALA A 228 4.68 -2.91 46.15
N LEU A 229 3.56 -3.14 45.47
CA LEU A 229 2.76 -4.36 45.62
C LEU A 229 2.84 -5.17 44.32
N SER A 230 3.27 -6.42 44.42
CA SER A 230 3.20 -7.40 43.33
C SER A 230 1.92 -8.22 43.46
N LEU A 231 1.24 -8.42 42.34
CA LEU A 231 0.04 -9.22 42.23
C LEU A 231 0.37 -10.53 41.52
N TYR A 232 -0.37 -11.60 41.86
CA TYR A 232 -0.23 -12.88 41.18
C TYR A 232 -0.48 -12.77 39.67
N ASP A 233 -1.45 -11.93 39.28
CA ASP A 233 -1.86 -11.71 37.90
C ASP A 233 -1.93 -10.22 37.56
N THR A 234 -1.18 -9.81 36.54
CA THR A 234 -1.15 -8.46 35.98
C THR A 234 -2.55 -7.98 35.56
N GLU A 235 -3.43 -8.87 35.11
CA GLU A 235 -4.81 -8.51 34.73
C GLU A 235 -5.68 -8.06 35.92
N THR A 236 -5.31 -8.43 37.15
CA THR A 236 -6.06 -8.07 38.36
C THR A 236 -5.71 -6.68 38.91
N THR A 237 -4.75 -5.97 38.29
CA THR A 237 -4.29 -4.64 38.73
C THR A 237 -5.44 -3.66 38.91
N ASP A 238 -6.33 -3.54 37.94
CA ASP A 238 -7.45 -2.58 38.01
C ASP A 238 -8.43 -2.93 39.14
N LEU A 239 -8.67 -4.23 39.38
CA LEU A 239 -9.49 -4.70 40.49
C LEU A 239 -8.83 -4.41 41.84
N ALA A 240 -7.51 -4.56 41.94
CA ALA A 240 -6.75 -4.22 43.13
C ALA A 240 -6.81 -2.71 43.42
N ILE A 241 -6.67 -1.87 42.38
CA ILE A 241 -6.78 -0.41 42.53
C ILE A 241 -8.16 0.00 43.06
N ILE A 242 -9.25 -0.55 42.51
CA ILE A 242 -10.62 -0.23 42.99
C ILE A 242 -10.77 -0.57 44.49
N LYS A 243 -10.20 -1.68 44.95
CA LYS A 243 -10.22 -2.05 46.37
C LYS A 243 -9.31 -1.16 47.21
N LEU A 244 -8.10 -0.89 46.75
CA LEU A 244 -7.12 -0.05 47.43
C LEU A 244 -7.62 1.38 47.59
N GLN A 245 -8.38 1.92 46.63
CA GLN A 245 -8.97 3.26 46.74
C GLN A 245 -9.77 3.44 48.03
N ARG A 246 -10.53 2.42 48.48
CA ARG A 246 -11.29 2.47 49.73
C ARG A 246 -10.38 2.50 50.97
N ILE A 247 -9.23 1.83 50.92
CA ILE A 247 -8.23 1.88 52.02
C ILE A 247 -7.55 3.25 52.01
N MET A 248 -7.20 3.78 50.84
CA MET A 248 -6.54 5.09 50.70
C MET A 248 -7.42 6.25 51.20
N GLU A 249 -8.75 6.12 51.22
CA GLU A 249 -9.65 7.11 51.85
C GLU A 249 -9.35 7.32 53.34
N GLN A 250 -8.76 6.33 54.03
CA GLN A 250 -8.40 6.40 55.44
C GLN A 250 -7.03 7.04 55.69
N TYR A 251 -6.20 7.16 54.64
CA TYR A 251 -4.85 7.72 54.69
C TYR A 251 -4.76 8.98 53.81
N PRO A 252 -5.32 10.12 54.26
CA PRO A 252 -5.33 11.34 53.47
C PRO A 252 -3.90 11.78 53.12
N GLY A 253 -3.65 12.02 51.83
CA GLY A 253 -2.33 12.39 51.30
C GLY A 253 -1.56 11.25 50.64
N PHE A 254 -2.03 10.00 50.76
CA PHE A 254 -1.49 8.85 50.03
C PHE A 254 -2.38 8.48 48.83
N GLN A 255 -1.76 7.90 47.80
CA GLN A 255 -2.44 7.40 46.63
C GLN A 255 -1.83 6.07 46.18
N ALA A 256 -2.70 5.14 45.77
CA ALA A 256 -2.30 3.94 45.04
C ALA A 256 -2.42 4.20 43.53
N LYS A 257 -1.34 3.98 42.78
CA LYS A 257 -1.33 4.07 41.31
C LYS A 257 -0.95 2.74 40.66
N PRO A 258 -1.61 2.34 39.57
CA PRO A 258 -1.23 1.15 38.83
C PRO A 258 0.05 1.38 38.03
N TRP A 259 0.75 0.29 37.71
CA TRP A 259 1.99 0.31 36.94
C TRP A 259 1.87 1.08 35.61
N HIS A 260 0.73 0.98 34.91
CA HIS A 260 0.54 1.58 33.59
C HIS A 260 0.35 3.10 33.64
N GLU A 261 0.19 3.72 34.82
CA GLU A 261 0.18 5.18 34.99
C GLU A 261 1.55 5.75 35.35
N VAL A 262 2.43 4.95 35.96
CA VAL A 262 3.76 5.38 36.45
C VAL A 262 4.90 4.94 35.53
N ALA A 263 4.66 3.98 34.64
CA ALA A 263 5.65 3.47 33.70
C ALA A 263 5.82 4.41 32.48
N ASP A 264 6.47 5.56 32.68
CA ASP A 264 6.69 6.58 31.64
C ASP A 264 7.30 6.01 30.35
N PHE A 265 8.29 5.12 30.47
CA PHE A 265 8.91 4.46 29.32
C PHE A 265 7.90 3.59 28.55
N TYR A 266 7.09 2.80 29.28
CA TYR A 266 6.03 2.00 28.69
C TYR A 266 5.01 2.89 27.97
N LEU A 267 4.56 3.97 28.61
CA LEU A 267 3.61 4.92 28.02
C LEU A 267 4.17 5.59 26.76
N GLY A 268 5.44 5.98 26.78
CA GLY A 268 6.15 6.51 25.62
C GLY A 268 6.18 5.54 24.44
N VAL A 269 6.62 4.29 24.70
CA VAL A 269 6.67 3.22 23.69
C VAL A 269 5.28 2.87 23.19
N LYS A 270 4.30 2.73 24.09
CA LYS A 270 2.90 2.43 23.76
C LYS A 270 2.31 3.49 22.85
N ASN A 271 2.41 4.76 23.22
CA ASN A 271 1.87 5.88 22.44
C ASN A 271 2.52 5.97 21.05
N LEU A 272 3.83 5.76 20.95
CA LEU A 272 4.52 5.72 19.66
C LEU A 272 4.00 4.56 18.80
N ASN A 273 3.96 3.35 19.37
CA ASN A 273 3.54 2.15 18.67
C ASN A 273 2.05 2.19 18.27
N ASP A 274 1.17 2.76 19.08
CA ASP A 274 -0.25 2.96 18.75
C ASP A 274 -0.40 3.88 17.53
N ARG A 275 0.41 4.94 17.45
CA ARG A 275 0.44 5.84 16.27
C ARG A 275 0.98 5.13 15.03
N LEU A 276 2.04 4.35 15.18
CA LEU A 276 2.60 3.54 14.08
C LEU A 276 1.58 2.49 13.60
N PHE A 277 0.88 1.85 14.52
CA PHE A 277 -0.20 0.91 14.24
C PHE A 277 -1.34 1.56 13.48
N LEU A 278 -1.79 2.75 13.90
CA LEU A 278 -2.81 3.51 13.18
C LEU A 278 -2.37 3.82 11.75
N ILE A 279 -1.14 4.30 11.54
CA ILE A 279 -0.60 4.60 10.20
C ILE A 279 -0.57 3.32 9.33
N PHE A 280 -0.05 2.23 9.89
CA PHE A 280 0.04 0.95 9.20
C PHE A 280 -1.35 0.41 8.80
N LEU A 281 -2.31 0.49 9.72
CA LEU A 281 -3.70 0.10 9.49
C LEU A 281 -4.35 0.95 8.39
N VAL A 282 -4.11 2.26 8.37
CA VAL A 282 -4.60 3.16 7.31
C VAL A 282 -4.00 2.80 5.95
N ILE A 283 -2.69 2.52 5.88
CA ILE A 283 -2.02 2.12 4.62
C ILE A 283 -2.59 0.80 4.09
N LEU A 284 -2.70 -0.23 4.93
CA LEU A 284 -3.25 -1.53 4.52
C LEU A 284 -4.74 -1.44 4.14
N SER A 285 -5.50 -0.62 4.86
CA SER A 285 -6.90 -0.33 4.53
C SER A 285 -7.01 0.38 3.18
N LEU A 286 -6.13 1.33 2.89
CA LEU A 286 -6.10 2.05 1.62
C LEU A 286 -5.75 1.14 0.44
N VAL A 287 -4.73 0.28 0.61
CA VAL A 287 -4.37 -0.73 -0.41
C VAL A 287 -5.54 -1.66 -0.70
N SER A 288 -6.20 -2.14 0.34
CA SER A 288 -7.40 -2.99 0.22
C SER A 288 -8.54 -2.23 -0.47
N LEU A 289 -8.81 -0.98 -0.07
CA LEU A 289 -9.82 -0.11 -0.66
C LEU A 289 -9.58 0.10 -2.16
N LEU A 290 -8.36 0.40 -2.58
CA LEU A 290 -8.00 0.60 -3.99
C LEU A 290 -8.15 -0.68 -4.80
N ALA A 291 -7.69 -1.82 -4.27
CA ALA A 291 -7.85 -3.13 -4.92
C ALA A 291 -9.32 -3.50 -5.13
N MET A 292 -10.15 -3.25 -4.11
CA MET A 292 -11.60 -3.47 -4.17
C MET A 292 -12.27 -2.52 -5.15
N SER A 293 -11.94 -1.22 -5.11
CA SER A 293 -12.49 -0.21 -6.03
C SER A 293 -12.21 -0.57 -7.49
N ASN A 294 -10.98 -1.00 -7.80
CA ASN A 294 -10.61 -1.43 -9.14
C ASN A 294 -11.41 -2.66 -9.60
N THR A 295 -11.60 -3.63 -8.69
CA THR A 295 -12.39 -4.83 -8.97
C THR A 295 -13.84 -4.47 -9.27
N ILE A 296 -14.46 -3.64 -8.43
CA ILE A 296 -15.87 -3.23 -8.58
C ILE A 296 -16.04 -2.43 -9.87
N HIS A 297 -15.11 -1.52 -10.17
CA HIS A 297 -15.13 -0.75 -11.41
C HIS A 297 -15.09 -1.67 -12.64
N MET A 298 -14.25 -2.71 -12.62
CA MET A 298 -14.21 -3.71 -13.68
C MET A 298 -15.49 -4.55 -13.76
N SER A 299 -16.04 -5.00 -12.62
CA SER A 299 -17.30 -5.77 -12.57
C SER A 299 -18.47 -4.98 -13.16
N ILE A 300 -18.57 -3.70 -12.82
CA ILE A 300 -19.55 -2.77 -13.40
C ILE A 300 -19.34 -2.63 -14.91
N MET A 301 -18.08 -2.47 -15.36
CA MET A 301 -17.80 -2.24 -16.78
C MET A 301 -18.23 -3.41 -17.65
N GLU A 302 -18.05 -4.63 -17.16
CA GLU A 302 -18.42 -5.86 -17.87
C GLU A 302 -19.91 -6.13 -17.87
N ARG A 303 -20.62 -5.69 -16.82
CA ARG A 303 -22.06 -5.87 -16.67
C ARG A 303 -22.86 -4.64 -17.07
N ASN A 304 -22.26 -3.67 -17.77
CA ASN A 304 -22.93 -2.45 -18.20
C ASN A 304 -24.21 -2.74 -19.02
N ASP A 305 -24.16 -3.74 -19.90
CA ASP A 305 -25.28 -4.11 -20.76
C ASP A 305 -26.42 -4.75 -19.93
N GLU A 306 -26.07 -5.63 -18.98
CA GLU A 306 -27.01 -6.23 -18.03
C GLU A 306 -27.67 -5.15 -17.15
N ILE A 307 -26.90 -4.17 -16.66
CA ILE A 307 -27.39 -3.00 -15.91
C ILE A 307 -28.34 -2.17 -16.78
N GLY A 308 -28.05 -2.01 -18.08
CA GLY A 308 -28.91 -1.33 -19.04
C GLY A 308 -30.27 -2.01 -19.18
N ILE A 309 -30.28 -3.33 -19.37
CA ILE A 309 -31.51 -4.14 -19.49
C ILE A 309 -32.34 -4.09 -18.21
N LEU A 310 -31.71 -4.29 -17.06
CA LEU A 310 -32.38 -4.23 -15.75
C LEU A 310 -33.07 -2.88 -15.53
N ARG A 311 -32.42 -1.78 -15.94
CA ARG A 311 -32.99 -0.44 -15.84
C ARG A 311 -34.12 -0.16 -16.82
N SER A 312 -34.10 -0.79 -18.01
CA SER A 312 -35.19 -0.69 -18.99
C SER A 312 -36.46 -1.40 -18.54
N ILE A 313 -36.31 -2.50 -17.79
CA ILE A 313 -37.45 -3.24 -17.21
C ILE A 313 -38.00 -2.53 -15.94
N GLY A 314 -37.42 -1.39 -15.54
CA GLY A 314 -37.93 -0.53 -14.47
C GLY A 314 -37.24 -0.67 -13.12
N ILE A 315 -36.11 -1.38 -13.02
CA ILE A 315 -35.40 -1.52 -11.74
C ILE A 315 -34.78 -0.19 -11.30
N PHE A 316 -35.05 0.19 -10.04
CA PHE A 316 -34.55 1.41 -9.44
C PHE A 316 -33.01 1.43 -9.35
N ARG A 317 -32.41 2.61 -9.55
CA ARG A 317 -30.95 2.84 -9.40
C ARG A 317 -30.40 2.37 -8.05
N ARG A 318 -31.17 2.59 -6.97
CA ARG A 318 -30.81 2.19 -5.60
C ARG A 318 -30.70 0.67 -5.47
N PHE A 319 -31.55 -0.10 -6.16
CA PHE A 319 -31.50 -1.57 -6.12
C PHE A 319 -30.20 -2.09 -6.72
N ILE A 320 -29.79 -1.52 -7.86
CA ILE A 320 -28.51 -1.85 -8.51
C ILE A 320 -27.34 -1.47 -7.61
N SER A 321 -27.42 -0.32 -6.93
CA SER A 321 -26.40 0.07 -5.95
C SER A 321 -26.29 -0.92 -4.78
N PHE A 322 -27.42 -1.33 -4.20
CA PHE A 322 -27.42 -2.30 -3.12
C PHE A 322 -26.86 -3.66 -3.57
N LEU A 323 -27.15 -4.10 -4.80
CA LEU A 323 -26.59 -5.35 -5.33
C LEU A 323 -25.06 -5.37 -5.30
N PHE A 324 -24.42 -4.31 -5.83
CA PHE A 324 -22.95 -4.20 -5.84
C PHE A 324 -22.35 -4.00 -4.44
N ILE A 325 -23.03 -3.28 -3.56
CA ILE A 325 -22.61 -3.14 -2.15
C ILE A 325 -22.60 -4.52 -1.48
N HIS A 326 -23.63 -5.34 -1.66
CA HIS A 326 -23.68 -6.68 -1.08
C HIS A 326 -22.61 -7.60 -1.69
N GLU A 327 -22.37 -7.54 -3.00
CA GLU A 327 -21.28 -8.27 -3.66
C GLU A 327 -19.92 -7.93 -3.03
N THR A 328 -19.70 -6.65 -2.75
CA THR A 328 -18.48 -6.15 -2.11
C THR A 328 -18.36 -6.59 -0.66
N VAL A 329 -19.44 -6.50 0.11
CA VAL A 329 -19.47 -6.90 1.53
C VAL A 329 -19.26 -8.40 1.67
N ILE A 330 -19.82 -9.23 0.78
CA ILE A 330 -19.58 -10.68 0.79
C ILE A 330 -18.10 -10.98 0.51
N LEU A 331 -17.49 -10.33 -0.50
CA LEU A 331 -16.06 -10.47 -0.77
C LEU A 331 -15.20 -10.03 0.43
N ALA A 332 -15.57 -8.93 1.07
CA ALA A 332 -14.90 -8.44 2.27
C ALA A 332 -15.00 -9.42 3.43
N LEU A 333 -16.19 -9.96 3.69
CA LEU A 333 -16.43 -10.91 4.76
C LEU A 333 -15.61 -12.20 4.55
N VAL A 334 -15.59 -12.73 3.32
CA VAL A 334 -14.79 -13.92 2.97
C VAL A 334 -13.29 -13.62 3.09
N GLY A 335 -12.82 -12.48 2.57
CA GLY A 335 -11.42 -12.07 2.70
C GLY A 335 -10.99 -11.86 4.15
N CYS A 336 -11.85 -11.25 4.98
CA CYS A 336 -11.58 -11.02 6.39
C CYS A 336 -11.54 -12.33 7.19
N THR A 337 -12.50 -13.23 6.97
CA THR A 337 -12.55 -14.52 7.66
C THR A 337 -11.36 -15.41 7.31
N VAL A 338 -11.00 -15.50 6.02
CA VAL A 338 -9.81 -16.23 5.59
C VAL A 338 -8.53 -15.59 6.12
N GLY A 339 -8.40 -14.26 6.05
CA GLY A 339 -7.23 -13.54 6.56
C GLY A 339 -7.06 -13.67 8.07
N ALA A 340 -8.16 -13.57 8.83
CA ALA A 340 -8.15 -13.76 10.28
C ALA A 340 -7.84 -15.21 10.65
N GLY A 341 -8.44 -16.19 9.96
CA GLY A 341 -8.12 -17.60 10.14
C GLY A 341 -6.64 -17.89 9.90
N LEU A 342 -6.08 -17.36 8.81
CA LEU A 342 -4.64 -17.51 8.53
C LEU A 342 -3.78 -16.84 9.60
N ALA A 343 -4.11 -15.63 10.04
CA ALA A 343 -3.36 -14.94 11.10
C ALA A 343 -3.36 -15.73 12.41
N LEU A 344 -4.51 -16.29 12.82
CA LEU A 344 -4.63 -17.14 14.00
C LEU A 344 -3.85 -18.45 13.84
N THR A 345 -3.89 -19.09 12.67
CA THR A 345 -3.09 -20.30 12.41
C THR A 345 -1.59 -20.04 12.45
N ILE A 346 -1.14 -18.87 11.96
CA ILE A 346 0.27 -18.47 12.02
C ILE A 346 0.66 -18.18 13.47
N ALA A 347 -0.16 -17.45 14.23
CA ALA A 347 0.10 -17.15 15.63
C ALA A 347 0.16 -18.44 16.47
N GLY A 348 -0.80 -19.36 16.30
CA GLY A 348 -0.79 -20.66 16.96
C GLY A 348 0.39 -21.54 16.54
N GLY A 349 0.76 -21.53 15.25
CA GLY A 349 1.95 -22.24 14.76
C GLY A 349 3.26 -21.72 15.36
N ILE A 350 3.39 -20.40 15.53
CA ILE A 350 4.54 -19.78 16.19
C ILE A 350 4.59 -20.18 17.67
N ASP A 351 3.45 -20.18 18.35
CA ASP A 351 3.38 -20.57 19.77
C ASP A 351 3.74 -22.05 19.98
N LEU A 352 3.29 -22.94 19.08
CA LEU A 352 3.62 -24.37 19.11
C LEU A 352 5.12 -24.66 18.95
N ILE A 353 5.85 -23.82 18.20
CA ILE A 353 7.31 -23.97 18.01
C ILE A 353 8.09 -23.30 19.18
N GLY A 354 7.39 -22.70 20.14
CA GLY A 354 7.99 -22.02 21.29
C GLY A 354 8.38 -20.56 21.01
N GLY A 355 7.89 -19.98 19.92
CA GLY A 355 8.17 -18.61 19.47
C GLY A 355 9.29 -18.50 18.43
N ILE A 356 9.42 -17.33 17.82
CA ILE A 356 10.49 -17.02 16.86
C ILE A 356 11.70 -16.51 17.65
N PRO A 357 12.88 -17.16 17.60
CA PRO A 357 14.06 -16.69 18.29
C PRO A 357 14.55 -15.38 17.66
N MET A 358 14.48 -14.29 18.42
CA MET A 358 14.99 -12.98 18.01
C MET A 358 16.37 -12.73 18.62
N PRO A 359 17.31 -12.15 17.85
CA PRO A 359 18.58 -11.70 18.39
C PRO A 359 18.34 -10.60 19.46
N PRO A 360 19.29 -10.41 20.39
CA PRO A 360 19.17 -9.38 21.39
C PRO A 360 19.00 -7.99 20.74
N PRO A 361 18.03 -7.18 21.17
CA PRO A 361 17.90 -5.81 20.71
C PRO A 361 19.13 -4.97 21.12
N PRO A 362 19.36 -3.80 20.48
CA PRO A 362 20.44 -2.90 20.87
C PRO A 362 20.41 -2.60 22.37
N GLY A 363 21.54 -2.78 23.03
CA GLY A 363 21.66 -2.62 24.48
C GLY A 363 21.41 -3.90 25.28
N ALA A 364 21.00 -5.01 24.65
CA ALA A 364 20.72 -6.27 25.34
C ALA A 364 21.75 -7.41 25.13
N ASN A 365 21.85 -8.32 26.10
CA ASN A 365 22.79 -9.46 26.10
C ASN A 365 22.16 -10.82 25.75
N LYS A 366 20.83 -10.98 25.90
CA LYS A 366 20.12 -12.25 25.63
C LYS A 366 18.99 -12.00 24.62
N GLY A 367 18.86 -12.92 23.66
CA GLY A 367 17.72 -12.96 22.73
C GLY A 367 16.42 -13.32 23.46
N TYR A 368 15.29 -13.14 22.79
CA TYR A 368 13.98 -13.53 23.31
C TYR A 368 13.17 -14.24 22.24
N ASN A 369 12.26 -15.12 22.65
CA ASN A 369 11.35 -15.77 21.74
C ASN A 369 10.13 -14.87 21.53
N LEU A 370 9.90 -14.45 20.29
CA LEU A 370 8.75 -13.65 19.91
C LEU A 370 7.52 -14.54 19.73
N LYS A 371 6.44 -14.19 20.43
CA LYS A 371 5.10 -14.76 20.21
C LYS A 371 4.16 -13.69 19.64
N LEU A 372 3.00 -14.12 19.14
CA LEU A 372 1.96 -13.23 18.63
C LEU A 372 0.69 -13.39 19.47
N PHE A 373 0.25 -12.32 20.14
CA PHE A 373 -0.94 -12.34 20.96
C PHE A 373 -2.11 -11.68 20.24
N ILE A 374 -2.93 -12.50 19.57
CA ILE A 374 -4.11 -12.03 18.83
C ILE A 374 -5.36 -12.34 19.65
N ASP A 375 -5.99 -11.30 20.18
CA ASP A 375 -7.24 -11.40 20.92
C ASP A 375 -8.47 -11.13 20.03
N TRP A 376 -9.66 -11.53 20.51
CA TRP A 376 -10.90 -11.35 19.75
C TRP A 376 -11.28 -9.88 19.56
N LYS A 377 -10.87 -8.99 20.47
CA LYS A 377 -11.13 -7.54 20.30
C LYS A 377 -10.32 -6.99 19.13
N GLY A 378 -9.03 -7.35 19.02
CA GLY A 378 -8.19 -6.99 17.88
C GLY A 378 -8.76 -7.49 16.55
N VAL A 379 -9.21 -8.74 16.50
CA VAL A 379 -9.89 -9.32 15.34
C VAL A 379 -11.13 -8.51 14.96
N ALA A 380 -11.99 -8.22 15.93
CA ALA A 380 -13.21 -7.45 15.70
C ALA A 380 -12.92 -6.03 15.17
N ILE A 381 -11.91 -5.35 15.71
CA ILE A 381 -11.50 -3.99 15.28
C ILE A 381 -11.01 -4.02 13.83
N VAL A 382 -10.05 -4.90 13.50
CA VAL A 382 -9.47 -4.99 12.15
C VAL A 382 -10.53 -5.39 11.13
N MET A 383 -11.39 -6.37 11.45
CA MET A 383 -12.49 -6.78 10.58
C MET A 383 -13.48 -5.63 10.36
N SER A 384 -13.88 -4.91 11.41
CA SER A 384 -14.83 -3.79 11.30
C SER A 384 -14.29 -2.68 10.41
N ILE A 385 -13.02 -2.32 10.56
CA ILE A 385 -12.36 -1.28 9.75
C ILE A 385 -12.24 -1.73 8.29
N THR A 386 -11.93 -3.01 8.06
CA THR A 386 -11.83 -3.56 6.70
C THR A 386 -13.19 -3.62 6.00
N LEU A 387 -14.24 -4.07 6.70
CA LEU A 387 -15.62 -4.08 6.22
C LEU A 387 -16.13 -2.66 5.93
N PHE A 388 -15.80 -1.70 6.79
CA PHE A 388 -16.12 -0.28 6.57
C PHE A 388 -15.40 0.28 5.34
N SER A 389 -14.11 -0.01 5.20
CA SER A 389 -13.29 0.39 4.05
C SER A 389 -13.82 -0.22 2.74
N ALA A 390 -14.27 -1.48 2.78
CA ALA A 390 -14.91 -2.17 1.67
C ALA A 390 -16.22 -1.52 1.25
N ALA A 391 -17.08 -1.19 2.21
CA ALA A 391 -18.31 -0.46 1.94
C ALA A 391 -18.00 0.90 1.28
N LEU A 392 -17.03 1.64 1.82
CA LEU A 392 -16.62 2.94 1.29
C LEU A 392 -16.04 2.84 -0.14
N ALA A 393 -15.23 1.82 -0.41
CA ALA A 393 -14.66 1.53 -1.73
C ALA A 393 -15.74 1.40 -2.81
N SER A 394 -16.87 0.78 -2.45
CA SER A 394 -17.97 0.53 -3.39
C SER A 394 -18.78 1.79 -3.73
N VAL A 395 -18.83 2.80 -2.84
CA VAL A 395 -19.73 3.95 -2.99
C VAL A 395 -19.43 4.75 -4.26
N PHE A 396 -18.16 5.02 -4.55
CA PHE A 396 -17.77 5.89 -5.67
C PHE A 396 -18.02 5.26 -7.05
N PRO A 397 -17.55 4.02 -7.35
CA PRO A 397 -17.84 3.36 -8.62
C PRO A 397 -19.34 3.14 -8.83
N VAL A 398 -20.05 2.71 -7.78
CA VAL A 398 -21.48 2.40 -7.84
C VAL A 398 -22.34 3.64 -8.07
N ARG A 399 -22.01 4.77 -7.42
CA ARG A 399 -22.69 6.06 -7.70
C ARG A 399 -22.50 6.49 -9.15
N THR A 400 -21.27 6.37 -9.65
CA THR A 400 -20.94 6.74 -11.03
C THR A 400 -21.68 5.85 -12.03
N ALA A 401 -21.75 4.54 -11.78
CA ALA A 401 -22.44 3.57 -12.63
C ALA A 401 -23.95 3.75 -12.66
N SER A 402 -24.58 3.89 -11.49
CA SER A 402 -26.03 4.04 -11.36
C SER A 402 -26.57 5.33 -11.99
N ARG A 403 -25.72 6.35 -12.17
CA ARG A 403 -26.08 7.63 -12.79
C ARG A 403 -25.89 7.68 -14.31
N ARG A 404 -25.29 6.66 -14.93
CA ARG A 404 -25.14 6.64 -16.40
C ARG A 404 -26.51 6.65 -17.08
N LYS A 405 -26.64 7.37 -18.20
CA LYS A 405 -27.91 7.43 -18.94
C LYS A 405 -28.19 6.05 -19.54
N ILE A 406 -29.46 5.62 -19.48
CA ILE A 406 -29.92 4.33 -20.04
C ILE A 406 -29.58 4.27 -21.54
N ILE A 407 -29.73 5.41 -22.21
CA ILE A 407 -29.40 5.60 -23.62
C ILE A 407 -27.92 5.31 -23.90
N ASP A 408 -26.97 5.73 -23.07
CA ASP A 408 -25.53 5.46 -23.27
C ASP A 408 -25.16 3.99 -23.01
N LEU A 409 -25.86 3.36 -22.06
CA LEU A 409 -25.66 1.94 -21.71
C LEU A 409 -26.20 1.04 -22.82
N LEU A 410 -27.37 1.36 -23.36
CA LEU A 410 -28.01 0.60 -24.43
C LEU A 410 -27.57 1.02 -25.82
N LEU A 411 -27.00 2.21 -26.05
CA LEU A 411 -26.54 2.62 -27.39
C LEU A 411 -25.49 1.67 -27.94
N LYS A 412 -24.62 1.09 -27.10
CA LYS A 412 -23.68 0.07 -27.58
C LYS A 412 -24.41 -1.18 -28.07
N THR A 413 -25.36 -1.70 -27.30
CA THR A 413 -26.13 -2.90 -27.65
C THR A 413 -27.23 -2.64 -28.67
N ALA A 414 -27.79 -1.43 -28.75
CA ALA A 414 -28.84 -1.02 -29.66
C ALA A 414 -28.27 -0.53 -30.99
N VAL A 415 -27.06 0.01 -31.03
CA VAL A 415 -26.32 0.17 -32.30
C VAL A 415 -25.94 -1.21 -32.83
N ILE A 416 -25.57 -2.15 -31.97
CA ILE A 416 -25.30 -3.55 -32.36
C ILE A 416 -26.61 -4.26 -32.79
N LEU A 417 -27.72 -4.11 -32.06
CA LEU A 417 -29.02 -4.70 -32.44
C LEU A 417 -29.64 -4.01 -33.65
N CYS A 418 -29.62 -2.68 -33.76
CA CYS A 418 -30.07 -1.98 -34.97
C CYS A 418 -29.10 -2.17 -36.15
N ALA A 419 -27.87 -2.64 -35.93
CA ALA A 419 -26.99 -3.14 -36.98
C ALA A 419 -27.23 -4.63 -37.31
N ILE A 420 -27.77 -5.42 -36.38
CA ILE A 420 -28.05 -6.85 -36.55
C ILE A 420 -29.48 -7.13 -37.06
N VAL A 421 -30.47 -6.28 -36.74
CA VAL A 421 -31.85 -6.43 -37.20
C VAL A 421 -31.99 -6.24 -38.72
N PRO A 422 -31.20 -5.39 -39.41
CA PRO A 422 -31.07 -5.44 -40.87
C PRO A 422 -30.26 -6.64 -41.37
N ALA A 423 -29.41 -7.26 -40.54
CA ALA A 423 -28.52 -8.36 -40.94
C ALA A 423 -29.17 -9.76 -40.89
N ILE A 424 -30.40 -9.89 -40.37
CA ILE A 424 -31.14 -11.17 -40.34
C ILE A 424 -32.20 -11.25 -41.46
N GLY A 425 -32.28 -10.24 -42.35
CA GLY A 425 -33.25 -10.21 -43.43
C GLY A 425 -32.64 -9.87 -44.80
N ILE A 426 -32.21 -10.91 -45.52
CA ILE A 426 -32.10 -10.99 -46.98
C ILE A 426 -30.81 -10.40 -47.62
N SER A 427 -29.99 -11.33 -48.16
CA SER A 427 -28.92 -11.17 -49.17
C SER A 427 -27.64 -10.40 -48.82
N SER A 428 -26.56 -11.11 -48.44
CA SER A 428 -25.22 -10.54 -48.20
C SER A 428 -24.15 -10.94 -49.22
N GLU A 429 -24.53 -11.32 -50.44
CA GLU A 429 -23.55 -11.47 -51.54
C GLU A 429 -23.46 -10.20 -52.40
N SER A 430 -24.56 -9.47 -52.58
CA SER A 430 -24.56 -8.23 -53.39
C SER A 430 -23.98 -7.01 -52.66
N GLN A 431 -24.18 -6.88 -51.34
CA GLN A 431 -23.67 -5.75 -50.56
C GLN A 431 -22.15 -5.78 -50.34
N ASP A 432 -21.56 -6.98 -50.26
CA ASP A 432 -20.10 -7.15 -50.09
C ASP A 432 -19.32 -6.79 -51.35
N LEU A 433 -19.91 -6.98 -52.54
CA LEU A 433 -19.34 -6.56 -53.82
C LEU A 433 -19.39 -5.03 -53.97
N ASP A 434 -20.55 -4.40 -53.72
CA ASP A 434 -20.74 -2.94 -53.81
C ASP A 434 -19.83 -2.18 -52.82
N GLY A 435 -19.70 -2.68 -51.58
CA GLY A 435 -18.80 -2.09 -50.58
C GLY A 435 -17.31 -2.19 -50.94
N LYS A 436 -16.87 -3.27 -51.61
CA LYS A 436 -15.48 -3.44 -52.06
C LYS A 436 -15.14 -2.52 -53.24
N GLU A 437 -16.05 -2.39 -54.21
CA GLU A 437 -15.89 -1.46 -55.34
C GLU A 437 -15.80 -0.02 -54.87
N LEU A 438 -16.65 0.36 -53.92
CA LEU A 438 -16.64 1.67 -53.30
C LEU A 438 -15.34 1.92 -52.52
N LEU A 439 -14.85 0.97 -51.74
CA LEU A 439 -13.57 1.08 -51.04
C LEU A 439 -12.41 1.27 -52.04
N GLN A 440 -12.46 0.59 -53.18
CA GLN A 440 -11.48 0.76 -54.25
C GLN A 440 -11.54 2.16 -54.87
N LYS A 441 -12.75 2.69 -55.08
CA LYS A 441 -12.97 4.07 -55.56
C LYS A 441 -12.43 5.10 -54.55
N ILE A 442 -12.68 4.92 -53.26
CA ILE A 442 -12.14 5.79 -52.20
C ILE A 442 -10.60 5.74 -52.20
N ASN A 443 -10.01 4.54 -52.26
CA ASN A 443 -8.56 4.39 -52.29
C ASN A 443 -7.92 5.03 -53.54
N SER A 444 -8.64 5.18 -54.66
CA SER A 444 -8.17 5.88 -55.86
C SER A 444 -8.15 7.41 -55.75
N GLN A 445 -8.83 8.00 -54.76
CA GLN A 445 -8.78 9.45 -54.49
C GLN A 445 -7.48 9.89 -53.81
N PHE A 446 -6.75 8.94 -53.22
CA PHE A 446 -5.44 9.21 -52.63
C PHE A 446 -4.38 9.30 -53.72
N PRO A 447 -3.39 10.22 -53.60
CA PRO A 447 -2.37 10.45 -54.62
C PRO A 447 -1.32 9.32 -54.73
N TYR A 448 -1.53 8.17 -54.08
CA TYR A 448 -0.59 7.07 -54.00
C TYR A 448 -0.86 6.00 -55.07
N PRO A 449 0.11 5.67 -55.95
CA PRO A 449 -0.08 4.65 -56.97
C PRO A 449 -0.35 3.28 -56.32
N LYS A 450 -1.25 2.51 -56.94
CA LYS A 450 -1.56 1.14 -56.58
C LYS A 450 -0.47 0.24 -57.16
N ASP A 451 0.03 -0.71 -56.36
CA ASP A 451 0.91 -1.80 -56.78
C ASP A 451 2.32 -1.45 -57.33
N ILE A 452 2.67 -0.16 -57.42
CA ILE A 452 4.00 0.31 -57.84
C ILE A 452 4.76 0.87 -56.62
N PRO A 453 6.06 0.59 -56.45
CA PRO A 453 6.87 1.25 -55.44
C PRO A 453 6.84 2.77 -55.64
N PHE A 454 6.71 3.53 -54.57
CA PHE A 454 6.71 4.99 -54.66
C PHE A 454 7.44 5.64 -53.49
N LEU A 455 7.92 6.86 -53.75
CA LEU A 455 8.38 7.80 -52.75
C LEU A 455 7.34 8.88 -52.55
N ALA A 456 7.07 9.24 -51.31
CA ALA A 456 6.16 10.34 -51.00
C ALA A 456 6.68 11.24 -49.90
N GLU A 457 6.40 12.53 -50.04
CA GLU A 457 6.61 13.52 -48.99
C GLU A 457 5.27 13.83 -48.32
N VAL A 458 5.23 13.60 -47.01
CA VAL A 458 4.04 13.84 -46.18
C VAL A 458 4.40 14.80 -45.07
N GLU A 459 3.66 15.89 -44.99
CA GLU A 459 3.86 16.93 -44.00
C GLU A 459 2.86 16.79 -42.87
N PHE A 460 3.36 16.78 -41.64
CA PHE A 460 2.56 16.76 -40.42
C PHE A 460 2.72 18.10 -39.71
N GLN A 461 1.64 18.88 -39.67
CA GLN A 461 1.54 20.10 -38.89
C GLN A 461 0.72 19.84 -37.63
N HIS A 462 1.35 19.92 -36.48
CA HIS A 462 0.67 19.80 -35.18
C HIS A 462 0.14 21.15 -34.73
N LEU A 463 -1.17 21.22 -34.50
CA LEU A 463 -1.93 22.41 -34.16
C LEU A 463 -2.53 22.23 -32.75
N ILE A 464 -2.30 23.21 -31.87
CA ILE A 464 -2.97 23.28 -30.56
C ILE A 464 -3.69 24.63 -30.47
N ASP A 465 -5.01 24.59 -30.23
CA ASP A 465 -5.87 25.78 -30.27
C ASP A 465 -5.68 26.58 -31.59
N GLY A 466 -5.56 25.88 -32.72
CA GLY A 466 -5.39 26.46 -34.05
C GLY A 466 -3.99 27.04 -34.35
N LYS A 467 -3.06 27.03 -33.38
CA LYS A 467 -1.69 27.52 -33.56
C LYS A 467 -0.73 26.37 -33.85
N GLU A 468 0.12 26.53 -34.88
CA GLU A 468 1.17 25.56 -35.20
C GLU A 468 2.20 25.47 -34.07
N LYS A 469 2.37 24.26 -33.52
CA LYS A 469 3.34 23.95 -32.47
C LYS A 469 4.59 23.27 -33.00
N SER A 470 4.42 22.44 -34.03
CA SER A 470 5.54 21.79 -34.67
C SER A 470 5.14 21.28 -36.04
N LYS A 471 6.12 21.25 -36.92
CA LYS A 471 5.98 20.83 -38.31
C LYS A 471 7.08 19.85 -38.65
N VAL A 472 6.69 18.67 -39.12
CA VAL A 472 7.62 17.58 -39.46
C VAL A 472 7.26 17.05 -40.84
N VAL A 473 8.25 17.05 -41.73
CA VAL A 473 8.11 16.44 -43.06
C VAL A 473 8.72 15.06 -43.02
N TYR A 474 7.93 14.05 -43.35
CA TYR A 474 8.36 12.67 -43.51
C TYR A 474 8.52 12.36 -44.99
N ARG A 475 9.69 11.85 -45.35
CA ARG A 475 9.85 11.15 -46.62
C ARG A 475 9.56 9.68 -46.39
N SER A 476 8.63 9.13 -47.14
CA SER A 476 8.22 7.74 -47.07
C SER A 476 8.55 7.00 -48.35
N ALA A 477 8.88 5.71 -48.21
CA ALA A 477 9.00 4.76 -49.29
C ALA A 477 8.05 3.59 -49.01
N SER A 478 7.34 3.15 -50.04
CA SER A 478 6.35 2.08 -49.94
C SER A 478 6.45 1.14 -51.14
N GLN A 479 6.28 -0.16 -50.90
CA GLN A 479 6.18 -1.25 -51.89
C GLN A 479 5.35 -2.34 -51.25
N GLY A 480 4.13 -2.53 -51.77
CA GLY A 480 3.15 -3.42 -51.15
C GLY A 480 2.90 -3.05 -49.69
N TYR A 481 3.15 -4.01 -48.80
CA TYR A 481 2.87 -3.88 -47.36
C TYR A 481 4.03 -3.29 -46.55
N ASN A 482 5.25 -3.39 -47.07
CA ASN A 482 6.42 -2.82 -46.41
C ASN A 482 6.41 -1.30 -46.63
N LYS A 483 6.54 -0.55 -45.53
CA LYS A 483 6.54 0.91 -45.55
C LYS A 483 7.58 1.43 -44.58
N ILE A 484 8.26 2.49 -44.98
CA ILE A 484 9.22 3.18 -44.11
C ILE A 484 9.05 4.68 -44.30
N ALA A 485 9.07 5.40 -43.19
CA ALA A 485 9.05 6.85 -43.17
C ALA A 485 10.22 7.37 -42.35
N VAL A 486 10.89 8.40 -42.86
CA VAL A 486 12.00 9.07 -42.18
C VAL A 486 11.68 10.56 -42.13
N ALA A 487 11.65 11.11 -40.92
CA ALA A 487 11.53 12.54 -40.72
C ALA A 487 12.78 13.26 -41.27
N VAL A 488 12.59 14.13 -42.25
CA VAL A 488 13.65 14.93 -42.87
C VAL A 488 13.67 16.38 -42.43
N SER A 489 12.58 16.86 -41.85
CA SER A 489 12.42 18.20 -41.28
C SER A 489 12.07 18.15 -39.79
N GLY A 490 12.02 19.31 -39.13
CA GLY A 490 11.72 19.44 -37.70
C GLY A 490 12.95 19.47 -36.80
N ALA A 491 12.75 19.81 -35.52
CA ALA A 491 13.82 19.90 -34.53
C ALA A 491 14.52 18.54 -34.36
N LYS A 492 15.83 18.54 -34.05
CA LYS A 492 16.61 17.30 -33.86
C LYS A 492 15.97 16.31 -32.87
N ARG A 493 15.18 16.82 -31.90
CA ARG A 493 14.43 16.01 -30.92
C ARG A 493 13.16 15.34 -31.48
N GLN A 494 12.66 15.77 -32.63
CA GLN A 494 11.43 15.27 -33.27
C GLN A 494 11.71 14.33 -34.45
N ARG A 495 12.94 14.32 -34.96
CA ARG A 495 13.34 13.47 -36.08
C ARG A 495 13.41 12.00 -35.66
N MET A 496 12.64 11.17 -36.34
CA MET A 496 12.58 9.72 -36.14
C MET A 496 12.41 8.98 -37.46
N ALA A 497 12.85 7.73 -37.49
CA ALA A 497 12.50 6.79 -38.54
C ALA A 497 11.52 5.76 -38.01
N VAL A 498 10.56 5.42 -38.87
CA VAL A 498 9.49 4.46 -38.62
C VAL A 498 9.56 3.42 -39.72
N LEU A 499 9.69 2.15 -39.34
CA LEU A 499 9.63 1.02 -40.25
C LEU A 499 8.40 0.17 -39.91
N ARG A 500 7.56 -0.12 -40.90
CA ARG A 500 6.46 -1.08 -40.83
C ARG A 500 6.72 -2.22 -41.80
N THR A 501 6.64 -3.43 -41.28
CA THR A 501 6.68 -4.68 -42.05
C THR A 501 5.53 -5.57 -41.60
N THR A 502 5.33 -6.71 -42.26
CA THR A 502 4.38 -7.76 -41.82
C THR A 502 4.68 -8.26 -40.41
N LYS A 503 5.94 -8.20 -39.95
CA LYS A 503 6.33 -8.69 -38.63
C LYS A 503 6.14 -7.65 -37.50
N GLY A 504 5.79 -6.41 -37.82
CA GLY A 504 5.50 -5.36 -36.84
C GLY A 504 5.95 -3.96 -37.23
N VAL A 505 6.01 -3.06 -36.24
CA VAL A 505 6.43 -1.67 -36.41
C VAL A 505 7.56 -1.33 -35.46
N TRP A 506 8.60 -0.69 -35.97
CA TRP A 506 9.76 -0.23 -35.23
C TRP A 506 9.95 1.28 -35.39
N ILE A 507 10.34 1.93 -34.30
CA ILE A 507 10.71 3.35 -34.29
C ILE A 507 12.12 3.51 -33.76
N GLN A 508 12.88 4.39 -34.41
CA GLN A 508 14.18 4.85 -33.95
C GLN A 508 14.27 6.37 -34.03
N LYS A 509 14.59 7.01 -32.91
CA LYS A 509 14.88 8.44 -32.85
C LYS A 509 16.26 8.75 -33.42
N GLU A 510 16.41 9.87 -34.11
CA GLU A 510 17.71 10.30 -34.65
C GLU A 510 18.74 10.47 -33.52
N GLY A 511 19.88 9.79 -33.63
CA GLY A 511 20.96 9.79 -32.63
C GLY A 511 20.85 8.72 -31.54
N SER A 512 19.72 8.00 -31.44
CA SER A 512 19.58 6.85 -30.53
C SER A 512 20.08 5.57 -31.18
N ARG A 513 20.80 4.72 -30.42
CA ARG A 513 21.12 3.34 -30.83
C ARG A 513 19.98 2.36 -30.53
N LEU A 514 19.03 2.75 -29.68
CA LEU A 514 17.90 1.91 -29.27
C LEU A 514 16.76 2.01 -30.29
N GLN A 515 16.24 0.85 -30.67
CA GLN A 515 15.06 0.71 -31.51
C GLN A 515 13.90 0.18 -30.65
N LEU A 516 12.73 0.77 -30.79
CA LEU A 516 11.54 0.39 -30.04
C LEU A 516 10.55 -0.30 -30.96
N ARG A 517 10.16 -1.54 -30.63
CA ARG A 517 9.04 -2.23 -31.27
C ARG A 517 7.75 -1.75 -30.61
N ILE A 518 6.77 -1.36 -31.40
CA ILE A 518 5.49 -0.82 -30.89
C ILE A 518 4.38 -1.82 -31.17
N SER A 519 3.62 -2.16 -30.13
CA SER A 519 2.45 -3.03 -30.25
C SER A 519 1.29 -2.32 -30.96
N PRO A 520 0.38 -3.05 -31.63
CA PRO A 520 -0.78 -2.46 -32.33
C PRO A 520 -1.59 -1.48 -31.49
N THR A 521 -1.84 -1.81 -30.22
CA THR A 521 -2.56 -0.95 -29.28
C THR A 521 -1.81 0.34 -28.93
N GLN A 522 -0.48 0.32 -28.94
CA GLN A 522 0.35 1.51 -28.74
C GLN A 522 0.46 2.36 -30.01
N ARG A 523 0.10 1.84 -31.20
CA ARG A 523 0.12 2.63 -32.45
C ARG A 523 -0.92 3.74 -32.47
N ILE A 524 -1.95 3.62 -31.64
CA ILE A 524 -3.09 4.55 -31.54
C ILE A 524 -2.70 5.86 -30.81
N VAL A 525 -1.56 5.88 -30.10
CA VAL A 525 -1.16 7.00 -29.25
C VAL A 525 -0.75 8.22 -30.08
N GLY A 526 -1.27 9.39 -29.70
CA GLY A 526 -0.99 10.68 -30.36
C GLY A 526 -2.08 11.08 -31.36
N GLU A 527 -2.04 12.32 -31.82
CA GLU A 527 -3.02 12.88 -32.77
C GLU A 527 -2.94 12.14 -34.12
N ALA A 528 -1.74 11.97 -34.69
CA ALA A 528 -1.49 11.06 -35.81
C ALA A 528 -0.94 9.72 -35.30
N SER A 529 -1.53 8.61 -35.77
CA SER A 529 -1.05 7.27 -35.48
C SER A 529 0.18 6.97 -36.32
N ILE A 530 1.00 6.02 -35.88
CA ILE A 530 2.15 5.57 -36.68
C ILE A 530 1.70 4.98 -38.03
N GLY A 531 0.48 4.43 -38.09
CA GLY A 531 -0.13 4.00 -39.34
C GLY A 531 -0.36 5.17 -40.29
N ASP A 532 -0.94 6.25 -39.77
CA ASP A 532 -1.30 7.46 -40.53
C ASP A 532 -0.05 8.16 -41.09
N ILE A 533 1.11 8.00 -40.42
CA ILE A 533 2.42 8.50 -40.89
C ILE A 533 2.90 7.77 -42.16
N LEU A 534 2.55 6.49 -42.31
CA LEU A 534 3.11 5.63 -43.34
C LEU A 534 2.21 5.50 -44.57
N ASP A 535 0.89 5.50 -44.38
CA ASP A 535 -0.11 5.53 -45.45
C ASP A 535 -1.46 5.85 -44.84
N VAL A 536 -2.29 6.58 -45.57
CA VAL A 536 -3.65 6.94 -45.14
C VAL A 536 -4.72 6.14 -45.90
N ARG A 537 -4.32 5.30 -46.87
CA ARG A 537 -5.22 4.37 -47.54
C ARG A 537 -5.73 3.27 -46.62
N PHE A 538 -6.95 2.86 -46.88
CA PHE A 538 -7.60 1.74 -46.20
C PHE A 538 -7.42 0.49 -47.05
N ASN A 539 -6.23 -0.12 -46.96
CA ASN A 539 -5.90 -1.32 -47.74
C ASN A 539 -6.79 -2.50 -47.30
N GLY A 540 -7.32 -3.24 -48.28
CA GLY A 540 -8.14 -4.45 -48.05
C GLY A 540 -7.45 -5.58 -47.26
N VAL A 541 -6.15 -5.44 -47.02
CA VAL A 541 -5.32 -6.36 -46.20
C VAL A 541 -5.46 -6.05 -44.70
N ASP A 542 -5.42 -4.77 -44.31
CA ASP A 542 -5.52 -4.35 -42.91
C ASP A 542 -6.96 -4.25 -42.44
N TYR A 543 -7.87 -3.93 -43.36
CA TYR A 543 -9.26 -3.68 -43.08
C TYR A 543 -10.15 -4.32 -44.16
N GLN A 544 -11.17 -5.05 -43.73
CA GLN A 544 -12.19 -5.59 -44.63
C GLN A 544 -13.51 -4.85 -44.45
N VAL A 545 -14.25 -4.72 -45.55
CA VAL A 545 -15.61 -4.19 -45.52
C VAL A 545 -16.46 -5.09 -44.64
N LYS A 546 -17.16 -4.50 -43.67
CA LYS A 546 -18.06 -5.18 -42.75
C LYS A 546 -19.53 -4.90 -43.08
N SER A 547 -19.84 -3.65 -43.41
CA SER A 547 -21.20 -3.25 -43.78
C SER A 547 -21.18 -1.92 -44.51
N LEU A 548 -22.14 -1.75 -45.43
CA LEU A 548 -22.46 -0.48 -46.07
C LEU A 548 -23.88 -0.09 -45.63
N SER A 549 -24.04 1.12 -45.08
CA SER A 549 -25.34 1.67 -44.68
C SER A 549 -25.59 3.00 -45.39
N ARG A 550 -26.83 3.25 -45.82
CA ARG A 550 -27.21 4.48 -46.54
C ARG A 550 -28.26 5.23 -45.71
N LYS A 551 -28.06 6.54 -45.49
CA LYS A 551 -29.00 7.38 -44.73
C LYS A 551 -28.98 8.82 -45.23
N ASN A 552 -30.13 9.33 -45.69
CA ASN A 552 -30.32 10.73 -46.10
C ASN A 552 -29.31 11.24 -47.15
N GLY A 553 -28.99 10.45 -48.19
CA GLY A 553 -28.04 10.81 -49.24
C GLY A 553 -26.56 10.77 -48.83
N VAL A 554 -26.28 10.30 -47.61
CA VAL A 554 -24.95 10.03 -47.10
C VAL A 554 -24.83 8.53 -46.85
N SER A 555 -23.73 7.96 -47.31
CA SER A 555 -23.44 6.55 -47.11
C SER A 555 -22.29 6.37 -46.11
N PHE A 556 -22.37 5.28 -45.35
CA PHE A 556 -21.45 4.92 -44.29
C PHE A 556 -20.86 3.53 -44.59
N LEU A 557 -19.55 3.48 -44.83
CA LEU A 557 -18.83 2.22 -45.04
C LEU A 557 -18.06 1.87 -43.76
N GLU A 558 -18.47 0.80 -43.08
CA GLU A 558 -17.75 0.26 -41.92
C GLU A 558 -16.69 -0.73 -42.38
N LEU A 559 -15.46 -0.48 -41.96
CA LEU A 559 -14.31 -1.35 -42.16
C LEU A 559 -13.89 -1.97 -40.82
N LYS A 560 -13.68 -3.28 -40.79
CA LYS A 560 -13.20 -4.02 -39.61
C LYS A 560 -11.73 -4.35 -39.78
N GLY A 561 -10.92 -4.12 -38.74
CA GLY A 561 -9.51 -4.50 -38.73
C GLY A 561 -9.34 -6.02 -38.81
N VAL A 562 -8.49 -6.49 -39.72
CA VAL A 562 -8.20 -7.92 -39.93
C VAL A 562 -6.79 -8.23 -39.48
N GLY A 563 -6.65 -9.23 -38.62
CA GLY A 563 -5.36 -9.68 -38.10
C GLY A 563 -4.80 -8.79 -36.98
N ARG A 564 -3.62 -9.16 -36.49
CA ARG A 564 -2.92 -8.47 -35.39
C ARG A 564 -2.19 -7.20 -35.84
N GLU A 565 -2.30 -6.82 -37.11
CA GLU A 565 -1.50 -5.75 -37.71
C GLU A 565 -2.30 -4.46 -37.97
N ALA A 566 -3.63 -4.51 -37.86
CA ALA A 566 -4.48 -3.34 -37.95
C ALA A 566 -4.23 -2.38 -36.77
N SER A 567 -4.09 -1.08 -37.07
CA SER A 567 -3.92 -0.05 -36.04
C SER A 567 -5.23 0.23 -35.30
N TYR A 568 -6.37 0.13 -35.98
CA TYR A 568 -7.69 0.43 -35.47
C TYR A 568 -8.56 -0.83 -35.41
N GLY A 569 -9.49 -0.89 -34.46
CA GLY A 569 -10.43 -2.02 -34.36
C GLY A 569 -11.49 -1.97 -35.46
N SER A 570 -12.01 -0.77 -35.72
CA SER A 570 -12.85 -0.47 -36.88
C SER A 570 -12.65 0.97 -37.33
N ILE A 571 -12.97 1.23 -38.59
CA ILE A 571 -12.96 2.55 -39.22
C ILE A 571 -14.30 2.73 -39.92
N VAL A 572 -14.95 3.87 -39.71
CA VAL A 572 -16.19 4.21 -40.43
C VAL A 572 -15.89 5.37 -41.36
N LEU A 573 -16.19 5.18 -42.64
CA LEU A 573 -16.03 6.18 -43.70
C LEU A 573 -17.40 6.76 -44.04
N GLU A 574 -17.55 8.06 -43.89
CA GLU A 574 -18.76 8.80 -44.28
C GLU A 574 -18.52 9.48 -45.63
N PHE A 575 -19.41 9.28 -46.59
CA PHE A 575 -19.27 9.83 -47.93
C PHE A 575 -20.58 10.31 -48.53
N ASP A 576 -20.45 11.29 -49.42
CA ASP A 576 -21.56 11.82 -50.21
C ASP A 576 -21.86 10.90 -51.40
N GLU A 577 -23.12 10.51 -51.58
CA GLU A 577 -23.51 9.63 -52.69
C GLU A 577 -23.37 10.31 -54.07
N GLN A 578 -23.59 11.62 -54.17
CA GLN A 578 -23.58 12.33 -55.44
C GLN A 578 -22.15 12.67 -55.90
N SER A 579 -21.30 13.11 -54.99
CA SER A 579 -19.91 13.48 -55.32
C SER A 579 -18.91 12.32 -55.14
N SER A 580 -19.32 11.23 -54.48
CA SER A 580 -18.44 10.14 -54.02
C SER A 580 -17.27 10.63 -53.15
N GLN A 581 -17.37 11.82 -52.56
CA GLN A 581 -16.31 12.40 -51.72
C GLN A 581 -16.46 11.96 -50.27
N LEU A 582 -15.32 11.68 -49.65
CA LEU A 582 -15.19 11.37 -48.24
C LEU A 582 -15.43 12.65 -47.44
N LYS A 583 -16.45 12.65 -46.57
CA LYS A 583 -16.77 13.77 -45.67
C LYS A 583 -16.01 13.66 -44.36
N GLU A 584 -15.95 12.44 -43.84
CA GLU A 584 -15.42 12.18 -42.51
C GLU A 584 -14.92 10.74 -42.38
N ILE A 585 -13.86 10.58 -41.59
CA ILE A 585 -13.32 9.28 -41.18
C ILE A 585 -13.40 9.19 -39.66
N GLN A 586 -14.00 8.13 -39.14
CA GLN A 586 -14.05 7.87 -37.70
C GLN A 586 -13.22 6.65 -37.36
N TYR A 587 -12.29 6.80 -36.43
CA TYR A 587 -11.40 5.73 -36.00
C TYR A 587 -11.79 5.21 -34.62
N PHE A 588 -11.95 3.90 -34.49
CA PHE A 588 -12.35 3.24 -33.25
C PHE A 588 -11.26 2.32 -32.72
N ALA A 589 -11.08 2.33 -31.40
CA ALA A 589 -10.24 1.36 -30.70
C ALA A 589 -10.88 -0.05 -30.72
N LEU A 590 -10.11 -1.08 -30.37
CA LEU A 590 -10.62 -2.46 -30.21
C LEU A 590 -11.77 -2.56 -29.19
N SER A 591 -11.86 -1.62 -28.25
CA SER A 591 -12.95 -1.51 -27.27
C SER A 591 -14.24 -0.90 -27.83
N GLY A 592 -14.25 -0.48 -29.10
CA GLY A 592 -15.36 0.23 -29.75
C GLY A 592 -15.49 1.71 -29.36
N LYS A 593 -14.52 2.28 -28.61
CA LYS A 593 -14.49 3.72 -28.31
C LYS A 593 -13.89 4.49 -29.49
N MET A 594 -14.55 5.55 -29.93
CA MET A 594 -13.98 6.49 -30.90
C MET A 594 -12.78 7.22 -30.29
N ILE A 595 -11.68 7.25 -31.03
CA ILE A 595 -10.38 7.76 -30.57
C ILE A 595 -9.92 8.95 -31.39
N LYS A 596 -10.29 9.00 -32.67
CA LYS A 596 -9.89 10.07 -33.60
C LYS A 596 -10.95 10.28 -34.67
N LYS A 597 -10.93 11.47 -35.25
CA LYS A 597 -11.76 11.87 -36.39
C LYS A 597 -10.86 12.48 -37.47
N GLY A 598 -10.94 11.97 -38.70
CA GLY A 598 -10.23 12.49 -39.87
C GLY A 598 -11.17 13.32 -40.72
N LEU A 599 -10.74 14.54 -41.06
CA LEU A 599 -11.44 15.46 -41.95
C LEU A 599 -10.64 15.61 -43.25
N PRO A 600 -11.11 15.02 -44.36
CA PRO A 600 -10.52 15.15 -45.69
C PRO A 600 -10.36 16.60 -46.14
N ILE A 601 -9.25 16.90 -46.83
CA ILE A 601 -8.96 18.17 -47.50
C ILE A 601 -8.77 17.86 -48.98
N TYR A 602 -9.53 18.53 -49.83
CA TYR A 602 -9.51 18.33 -51.28
C TYR A 602 -8.90 19.52 -52.01
N LEU A 603 -8.22 19.26 -53.13
CA LEU A 603 -7.87 20.28 -54.12
C LEU A 603 -9.06 20.52 -55.05
N ASP A 604 -9.49 21.77 -55.17
CA ASP A 604 -10.72 22.21 -55.85
C ASP A 604 -10.82 21.83 -57.34
N LYS A 605 -9.71 21.44 -57.99
CA LYS A 605 -9.67 21.21 -59.44
C LYS A 605 -9.77 19.75 -59.89
N ASP A 606 -9.37 18.78 -59.06
CA ASP A 606 -9.23 17.37 -59.51
C ASP A 606 -9.93 16.34 -58.60
N ARG A 607 -10.62 16.76 -57.53
CA ARG A 607 -11.23 15.86 -56.52
C ARG A 607 -10.24 14.87 -55.88
N ILE A 608 -8.94 15.15 -55.99
CA ILE A 608 -7.86 14.40 -55.35
C ILE A 608 -7.70 14.92 -53.92
N LEU A 609 -7.48 13.99 -53.00
CA LEU A 609 -7.26 14.28 -51.59
C LEU A 609 -5.86 14.89 -51.39
N ASP A 610 -5.82 16.16 -50.95
CA ASP A 610 -4.58 16.92 -50.66
C ASP A 610 -4.05 16.65 -49.25
N GLY A 611 -4.96 16.29 -48.34
CA GLY A 611 -4.59 16.02 -46.96
C GLY A 611 -5.75 15.56 -46.10
N ILE A 612 -5.47 15.24 -44.84
CA ILE A 612 -6.46 14.92 -43.82
C ILE A 612 -6.09 15.65 -42.53
N THR A 613 -7.06 16.35 -41.93
CA THR A 613 -6.93 16.89 -40.58
C THR A 613 -7.42 15.84 -39.58
N VAL A 614 -6.49 15.28 -38.80
CA VAL A 614 -6.80 14.31 -37.75
C VAL A 614 -7.01 15.04 -36.44
N VAL A 615 -8.20 14.90 -35.87
CA VAL A 615 -8.64 15.49 -34.60
C VAL A 615 -8.70 14.41 -33.53
N ASP A 616 -8.12 14.70 -32.36
CA ASP A 616 -8.22 13.81 -31.20
C ASP A 616 -9.64 13.84 -30.62
N ALA A 617 -10.28 12.67 -30.46
CA ALA A 617 -11.66 12.60 -29.99
C ALA A 617 -11.81 12.90 -28.49
N ILE A 618 -10.73 12.79 -27.70
CA ILE A 618 -10.68 13.11 -26.27
C ILE A 618 -10.36 14.59 -26.06
N ASN A 619 -9.48 15.16 -26.89
CA ASN A 619 -9.12 16.58 -26.83
C ASN A 619 -9.22 17.27 -28.20
N PRO A 620 -10.40 17.77 -28.58
CA PRO A 620 -10.64 18.35 -29.91
C PRO A 620 -9.76 19.58 -30.27
N LYS A 621 -9.14 20.21 -29.27
CA LYS A 621 -8.22 21.34 -29.44
C LYS A 621 -6.87 20.94 -30.05
N ARG A 622 -6.59 19.64 -30.07
CA ARG A 622 -5.37 19.02 -30.58
C ARG A 622 -5.66 18.40 -31.94
N GLN A 623 -5.01 18.93 -32.97
CA GLN A 623 -5.25 18.54 -34.35
C GLN A 623 -3.92 18.38 -35.08
N THR A 624 -3.81 17.36 -35.93
CA THR A 624 -2.68 17.19 -36.82
C THR A 624 -3.17 17.26 -38.25
N LYS A 625 -2.71 18.28 -38.99
CA LYS A 625 -2.94 18.37 -40.43
C LYS A 625 -1.88 17.57 -41.16
N VAL A 626 -2.32 16.58 -41.91
CA VAL A 626 -1.50 15.71 -42.75
C VAL A 626 -1.66 16.18 -44.19
N SER A 627 -0.62 16.70 -44.83
CA SER A 627 -0.64 17.17 -46.21
C SER A 627 0.26 16.31 -47.09
N PHE A 628 -0.21 15.94 -48.27
CA PHE A 628 0.53 15.12 -49.23
C PHE A 628 1.28 16.04 -50.22
N LEU A 629 2.56 16.31 -49.97
CA LEU A 629 3.35 17.29 -50.75
C LEU A 629 3.78 16.78 -52.13
N GLY A 630 3.74 15.47 -52.38
CA GLY A 630 4.01 14.88 -53.69
C GLY A 630 4.37 13.40 -53.63
N VAL A 631 3.94 12.66 -54.66
CA VAL A 631 4.18 11.22 -54.82
C VAL A 631 4.89 10.96 -56.14
N ARG A 632 5.97 10.18 -56.12
CA ARG A 632 6.75 9.81 -57.31
C ARG A 632 6.91 8.29 -57.39
N PRO A 633 6.47 7.63 -58.47
CA PRO A 633 6.72 6.20 -58.66
C PRO A 633 8.21 5.92 -58.86
N VAL A 634 8.68 4.76 -58.41
CA VAL A 634 10.07 4.31 -58.50
C VAL A 634 10.11 2.86 -58.97
N LYS A 635 11.10 2.50 -59.81
CA LYS A 635 11.24 1.13 -60.32
C LYS A 635 11.64 0.11 -59.25
N GLU A 636 12.46 0.52 -58.28
CA GLU A 636 12.94 -0.32 -57.18
C GLU A 636 12.90 0.44 -55.85
N TRP A 637 12.83 -0.30 -54.75
CA TRP A 637 12.91 0.27 -53.41
C TRP A 637 14.27 0.97 -53.21
N PRO A 638 14.32 2.29 -53.00
CA PRO A 638 15.58 3.02 -53.06
C PRO A 638 16.41 2.76 -51.79
N LEU A 639 17.23 1.72 -51.77
CA LEU A 639 18.09 1.39 -50.62
C LEU A 639 19.09 2.53 -50.28
N SER A 640 19.43 3.37 -51.28
CA SER A 640 20.25 4.57 -51.14
C SER A 640 19.59 5.68 -50.30
N PHE A 641 18.25 5.70 -50.23
CA PHE A 641 17.47 6.61 -49.39
C PHE A 641 17.84 6.47 -47.90
N TYR A 642 18.18 5.24 -47.46
CA TYR A 642 18.55 4.92 -46.07
C TYR A 642 19.99 5.23 -45.71
N ALA A 643 20.89 5.34 -46.69
CA ALA A 643 22.30 5.66 -46.44
C ALA A 643 22.44 7.05 -45.81
N LYS A 644 21.60 8.00 -46.25
CA LYS A 644 21.58 9.41 -45.79
C LYS A 644 20.82 9.63 -44.48
N ALA A 645 19.93 8.71 -44.09
CA ALA A 645 19.29 8.74 -42.78
C ALA A 645 20.32 8.32 -41.71
N LYS A 646 20.53 9.15 -40.68
CA LYS A 646 21.47 8.90 -39.56
C LYS A 646 20.98 7.78 -38.62
N LEU A 647 20.65 6.63 -39.18
CA LEU A 647 20.17 5.43 -38.48
C LEU A 647 21.33 4.56 -38.02
N SER A 648 21.09 3.82 -36.93
CA SER A 648 22.07 2.89 -36.37
C SER A 648 22.38 1.74 -37.33
N ARG A 649 23.57 1.11 -37.20
CA ARG A 649 23.96 -0.05 -38.03
C ARG A 649 22.99 -1.22 -37.89
N SER A 650 22.46 -1.47 -36.68
CA SER A 650 21.47 -2.53 -36.41
C SER A 650 20.13 -2.26 -37.10
N THR A 651 19.62 -1.03 -37.05
CA THR A 651 18.38 -0.66 -37.75
C THR A 651 18.54 -0.73 -39.27
N LYS A 652 19.70 -0.33 -39.81
CA LYS A 652 20.03 -0.52 -41.24
C LYS A 652 20.08 -2.01 -41.63
N LYS A 653 20.56 -2.88 -40.74
CA LYS A 653 20.56 -4.35 -40.96
C LYS A 653 19.13 -4.90 -41.00
N ILE A 654 18.26 -4.50 -40.06
CA ILE A 654 16.85 -4.91 -40.03
C ILE A 654 16.09 -4.43 -41.27
N ILE A 655 16.30 -3.17 -41.69
CA ILE A 655 15.71 -2.67 -42.93
C ILE A 655 16.16 -3.54 -44.10
N LYS A 656 17.46 -3.87 -44.22
CA LYS A 656 17.96 -4.74 -45.29
C LYS A 656 17.41 -6.16 -45.22
N GLU A 657 17.28 -6.76 -44.04
CA GLU A 657 16.76 -8.12 -43.84
C GLU A 657 15.25 -8.25 -44.05
N GLN A 658 14.50 -7.16 -43.87
CA GLN A 658 13.04 -7.17 -44.06
C GLN A 658 12.62 -6.66 -45.45
N VAL A 659 13.52 -5.95 -46.15
CA VAL A 659 13.33 -5.49 -47.54
C VAL A 659 13.82 -6.53 -48.56
N ARG A 660 14.87 -7.31 -48.24
CA ARG A 660 15.21 -8.55 -48.96
C ARG A 660 14.20 -9.63 -48.61
#